data_AF-A0A427MBS3-F1
#
_entry.id   AF-A0A427MBS3-F1
#
_cell.length_a   1.000
_cell.length_b   1.000
_cell.length_c   1.000
_cell.angle_alpha   90.00
_cell.angle_beta   90.00
_cell.angle_gamma   90.00
#
_symmetry.space_group_name_H-M   'P 1'
#
loop_
_entity.id
_entity.type
_entity.pdbx_description
1 polymer ?
#
loop_
_entity_poly.entity_id
_entity_poly.type
_entity_poly.pdbx_seq_one_letter_code
_entity_poly.pdbx_strand_id
1 'polypeptide(L)'
;MINNLHSRRGFLKGTVLATGGLVLAVQLPRMGRATGPASSSEEAAFTPNAFVKIDENGITLIMPHTEVGQGIYTSSAMLMAEELELRLDQLKVEAAPPDLSKYMDPILYDQATGGSTSTRSDWMRLRQAAATARIMLVGAAAAKWRVDPAQCRVHEGTIYHDASNQSSTYYDIAAEAAKLPVPADVPLKDPSQFKVIGTRAKRLDTPGKVNGSVVYGMDIRVPGMKYATLAISPVTGGRFTKMNEAAARAVKGVLDIVTADNAAVAVIGEHMWAAKQGLDALNIEWDAGENGAVTVDTIVAKMDQVSQQPGVVIRDENKAVDVIANAPTKLSAIYRSPFLSHSPMEPLNCTLHIQDDRAEVWVGTQVPVRTQKAVADITGLPPEKVTVNNQLMGGAFGRRLDVDTIELAAKLLKDTRYPVKLVWTREQDMTHDYYRPYYYDRVAAGLDKDGRMIGRTHRVTGSSIFARWAPAAFKNGIDPDAVDCASETPYDEEAVFADYVRDEPAGVNTSWWRGVGATHNLFVVESFVDEMATATKQDPLEFRRKMLTKNPRALAVLNLAAEKAGWGQALPPGRGKGISLQVAFGSYLAHILEIEITDEKEVRLVRSVIAVDCGVVINPDTVVAQMEGGVIFGLSSAMFNQVTFTDGAVDQTNFDTYRVLRINEAPKIEVYQIKSGEAPGGVGEAGTAAAAGALGNAIFAATGKRIRSLPLAEALA
;
A
#
# COMPACT_ATOMS: atom_id res chain seq x y z
N MET A 1 2.72 -57.95 -26.40
CA MET A 1 2.99 -58.60 -25.10
C MET A 1 3.96 -57.72 -24.32
N ILE A 2 3.86 -57.70 -22.98
CA ILE A 2 4.91 -57.25 -22.02
C ILE A 2 5.57 -55.90 -22.35
N ASN A 3 5.07 -54.77 -21.84
CA ASN A 3 5.39 -54.18 -20.52
C ASN A 3 6.89 -53.93 -20.26
N ASN A 4 7.32 -52.67 -20.38
CA ASN A 4 8.11 -51.99 -19.32
C ASN A 4 8.25 -50.48 -19.56
N LEU A 5 7.57 -49.66 -18.75
CA LEU A 5 7.85 -48.23 -18.58
C LEU A 5 7.51 -47.84 -17.13
N HIS A 6 8.54 -47.60 -16.31
CA HIS A 6 8.35 -47.08 -14.95
C HIS A 6 7.85 -45.63 -15.02
N SER A 7 6.56 -45.43 -14.76
CA SER A 7 5.97 -44.08 -14.82
C SER A 7 6.51 -43.18 -13.71
N ARG A 8 6.79 -41.91 -14.05
CA ARG A 8 7.32 -40.88 -13.12
C ARG A 8 6.38 -40.58 -11.93
N ARG A 9 5.14 -41.06 -11.94
CA ARG A 9 4.18 -40.98 -10.82
C ARG A 9 4.69 -41.61 -9.52
N GLY A 10 5.58 -42.60 -9.59
CA GLY A 10 6.21 -43.19 -8.41
C GLY A 10 7.14 -42.24 -7.66
N PHE A 11 7.87 -41.38 -8.39
CA PHE A 11 8.87 -40.49 -7.81
C PHE A 11 8.23 -39.30 -7.08
N LEU A 12 7.26 -38.63 -7.70
CA LEU A 12 6.58 -37.47 -7.09
C LEU A 12 5.64 -37.84 -5.93
N LYS A 13 5.08 -39.07 -5.89
CA LYS A 13 4.44 -39.59 -4.68
C LYS A 13 5.45 -39.97 -3.59
N GLY A 14 6.68 -40.29 -3.97
CA GLY A 14 7.79 -40.54 -3.05
C GLY A 14 8.24 -39.29 -2.31
N THR A 15 8.46 -38.15 -3.01
CA THR A 15 9.00 -36.94 -2.37
C THR A 15 8.07 -36.32 -1.33
N VAL A 16 6.76 -36.27 -1.59
CA VAL A 16 5.78 -35.72 -0.61
C VAL A 16 5.60 -36.63 0.62
N LEU A 17 5.92 -37.93 0.51
CA LEU A 17 5.95 -38.87 1.64
C LEU A 17 7.33 -38.97 2.31
N ALA A 18 8.36 -38.29 1.79
CA ALA A 18 9.72 -38.32 2.34
C ALA A 18 10.01 -37.20 3.36
N THR A 19 9.20 -36.15 3.39
CA THR A 19 9.27 -35.03 4.36
C THR A 19 7.97 -34.98 5.16
N GLY A 20 8.03 -35.14 6.48
CA GLY A 20 6.88 -35.52 7.32
C GLY A 20 5.88 -34.40 7.67
N GLY A 21 5.40 -33.62 6.68
CA GLY A 21 4.65 -32.38 6.91
C GLY A 21 3.12 -32.38 6.66
N LEU A 22 2.46 -31.35 7.21
CA LEU A 22 1.05 -30.98 7.06
C LEU A 22 0.96 -29.69 6.20
N VAL A 23 0.38 -29.75 4.99
CA VAL A 23 0.27 -28.64 4.01
C VAL A 23 -1.02 -28.71 3.18
N LEU A 24 -1.67 -27.56 2.93
CA LEU A 24 -3.12 -27.50 2.66
C LEU A 24 -3.53 -26.29 1.67
N ALA A 25 -4.83 -25.93 1.43
CA ALA A 25 -5.60 -25.16 0.36
C ALA A 25 -7.15 -24.76 0.59
N VAL A 26 -7.66 -24.26 1.75
CA VAL A 26 -9.14 -24.01 2.04
C VAL A 26 -9.95 -23.38 0.88
N GLN A 27 -11.22 -23.81 0.71
CA GLN A 27 -12.27 -23.00 0.05
C GLN A 27 -13.51 -22.71 0.91
N LEU A 28 -13.99 -21.47 0.85
CA LEU A 28 -15.31 -21.05 1.36
C LEU A 28 -16.39 -21.28 0.28
N PRO A 29 -17.64 -21.66 0.65
CA PRO A 29 -18.69 -21.94 -0.33
C PRO A 29 -19.19 -20.67 -1.04
N ARG A 30 -19.20 -20.69 -2.38
CA ARG A 30 -19.90 -19.68 -3.19
C ARG A 30 -21.41 -19.84 -3.04
N MET A 31 -22.08 -18.85 -2.42
CA MET A 31 -23.52 -18.66 -2.61
C MET A 31 -23.76 -18.13 -4.04
N GLY A 32 -24.02 -19.04 -4.98
CA GLY A 32 -24.14 -18.71 -6.40
C GLY A 32 -25.56 -18.34 -6.84
N ARG A 33 -25.65 -17.52 -7.90
CA ARG A 33 -26.66 -17.69 -8.95
C ARG A 33 -25.96 -18.39 -10.12
N ALA A 34 -26.60 -19.41 -10.71
CA ALA A 34 -25.97 -20.30 -11.67
C ALA A 34 -26.79 -20.43 -12.96
N THR A 35 -26.11 -20.38 -14.10
CA THR A 35 -26.55 -20.90 -15.41
C THR A 35 -25.32 -21.21 -16.26
N GLY A 36 -25.17 -22.46 -16.71
CA GLY A 36 -24.07 -22.90 -17.58
C GLY A 36 -23.68 -24.37 -17.35
N PRO A 37 -23.60 -25.22 -18.39
CA PRO A 37 -23.25 -26.63 -18.22
C PRO A 37 -21.75 -26.85 -18.00
N ALA A 38 -21.39 -27.79 -17.13
CA ALA A 38 -19.99 -28.10 -16.82
C ALA A 38 -19.35 -28.99 -17.90
N SER A 39 -18.15 -28.62 -18.34
CA SER A 39 -17.20 -29.54 -18.97
C SER A 39 -16.34 -30.22 -17.90
N SER A 40 -15.91 -31.46 -18.16
CA SER A 40 -15.13 -32.26 -17.20
C SER A 40 -13.67 -31.78 -17.13
N SER A 41 -13.36 -30.93 -16.16
CA SER A 41 -11.98 -30.60 -15.78
C SER A 41 -11.32 -31.75 -15.04
N GLU A 42 -10.06 -32.03 -15.34
CA GLU A 42 -9.23 -32.98 -14.60
C GLU A 42 -9.12 -32.59 -13.11
N GLU A 43 -9.06 -33.57 -12.20
CA GLU A 43 -9.09 -33.34 -10.76
C GLU A 43 -7.82 -32.59 -10.27
N ALA A 44 -7.97 -31.28 -10.03
CA ALA A 44 -6.96 -30.48 -9.36
C ALA A 44 -6.67 -31.02 -7.95
N ALA A 45 -5.40 -31.10 -7.57
CA ALA A 45 -4.98 -31.70 -6.30
C ALA A 45 -5.51 -30.92 -5.08
N PHE A 46 -6.49 -31.51 -4.39
CA PHE A 46 -7.10 -30.93 -3.21
C PHE A 46 -6.09 -30.69 -2.10
N THR A 47 -6.03 -29.45 -1.66
CA THR A 47 -5.23 -28.94 -0.55
C THR A 47 -6.26 -28.26 0.41
N PRO A 48 -6.22 -28.37 1.77
CA PRO A 48 -7.25 -27.72 2.66
C PRO A 48 -7.05 -26.54 3.70
N ASN A 49 -5.92 -25.81 3.80
CA ASN A 49 -5.52 -24.47 4.34
C ASN A 49 -4.11 -24.01 3.77
N ALA A 50 -4.00 -22.99 2.90
CA ALA A 50 -2.72 -22.63 2.24
C ALA A 50 -1.64 -21.98 3.13
N PHE A 51 -2.04 -21.40 4.25
CA PHE A 51 -1.21 -20.41 4.94
C PHE A 51 -0.37 -21.03 6.06
N VAL A 52 -0.72 -22.25 6.49
CA VAL A 52 -0.04 -22.96 7.57
C VAL A 52 0.74 -24.14 7.00
N LYS A 53 2.05 -24.17 7.24
CA LYS A 53 2.95 -25.29 6.98
C LYS A 53 3.51 -25.76 8.32
N ILE A 54 3.35 -27.05 8.63
CA ILE A 54 3.97 -27.69 9.81
C ILE A 54 4.77 -28.89 9.33
N ASP A 55 6.08 -28.87 9.52
CA ASP A 55 6.95 -29.99 9.20
C ASP A 55 8.10 -30.10 10.21
N GLU A 56 8.99 -31.07 9.99
CA GLU A 56 10.20 -31.35 10.78
C GLU A 56 11.10 -30.13 11.04
N ASN A 57 11.00 -29.06 10.24
CA ASN A 57 11.77 -27.83 10.36
C ASN A 57 11.05 -26.72 11.15
N GLY A 58 9.76 -26.88 11.51
CA GLY A 58 9.00 -25.91 12.30
C GLY A 58 7.59 -25.61 11.78
N ILE A 59 6.98 -24.57 12.37
CA ILE A 59 5.69 -24.01 11.96
C ILE A 59 5.95 -22.72 11.19
N THR A 60 5.55 -22.69 9.92
CA THR A 60 5.72 -21.55 9.02
C THR A 60 4.36 -20.96 8.62
N LEU A 61 4.23 -19.64 8.71
CA LEU A 61 3.23 -18.85 8.00
C LEU A 61 3.69 -18.60 6.57
N ILE A 62 3.01 -19.19 5.59
CA ILE A 62 3.17 -18.86 4.17
C ILE A 62 2.40 -17.57 3.91
N MET A 63 3.15 -16.49 3.69
CA MET A 63 2.68 -15.12 3.83
C MET A 63 2.25 -14.52 2.48
N PRO A 64 0.95 -14.23 2.26
CA PRO A 64 0.45 -13.77 0.96
C PRO A 64 0.79 -12.30 0.65
N HIS A 65 1.08 -11.50 1.68
CA HIS A 65 1.41 -10.07 1.58
C HIS A 65 2.93 -9.84 1.56
N THR A 66 3.35 -8.61 1.24
CA THR A 66 4.78 -8.23 1.28
C THR A 66 5.05 -7.20 2.36
N GLU A 67 6.13 -7.40 3.14
CA GLU A 67 6.58 -6.45 4.16
C GLU A 67 7.41 -5.32 3.52
N VAL A 68 6.85 -4.11 3.57
CA VAL A 68 7.42 -2.87 3.01
C VAL A 68 7.76 -1.83 4.09
N GLY A 69 7.66 -2.21 5.36
CA GLY A 69 7.85 -1.36 6.54
C GLY A 69 6.65 -1.32 7.49
N GLN A 70 5.47 -1.78 7.06
CA GLN A 70 4.20 -1.70 7.79
C GLN A 70 4.03 -2.72 8.94
N GLY A 71 4.84 -3.78 9.01
CA GLY A 71 4.78 -4.79 10.07
C GLY A 71 3.74 -5.89 9.88
N ILE A 72 3.26 -6.11 8.65
CA ILE A 72 2.22 -7.11 8.35
C ILE A 72 2.69 -8.54 8.67
N TYR A 73 3.98 -8.83 8.48
CA TYR A 73 4.55 -10.15 8.83
C TYR A 73 4.38 -10.47 10.32
N THR A 74 4.37 -9.45 11.19
CA THR A 74 4.14 -9.64 12.63
C THR A 74 2.65 -9.77 12.91
N SER A 75 1.81 -8.85 12.42
CA SER A 75 0.36 -8.86 12.68
C SER A 75 -0.30 -10.16 12.20
N SER A 76 -0.02 -10.61 10.98
CA SER A 76 -0.57 -11.85 10.42
C SER A 76 -0.04 -13.10 11.12
N ALA A 77 1.22 -13.09 11.59
CA ALA A 77 1.75 -14.16 12.43
C ALA A 77 1.06 -14.20 13.81
N MET A 78 0.68 -13.06 14.39
CA MET A 78 -0.12 -13.01 15.63
C MET A 78 -1.51 -13.61 15.45
N LEU A 79 -2.17 -13.39 14.30
CA LEU A 79 -3.45 -14.06 13.96
C LEU A 79 -3.31 -15.58 13.93
N MET A 80 -2.22 -16.08 13.34
CA MET A 80 -1.96 -17.51 13.21
C MET A 80 -1.55 -18.15 14.56
N ALA A 81 -0.70 -17.46 15.33
CA ALA A 81 -0.22 -17.93 16.64
C ALA A 81 -1.37 -18.06 17.65
N GLU A 82 -2.29 -17.08 17.67
CA GLU A 82 -3.44 -17.07 18.57
C GLU A 82 -4.29 -18.34 18.41
N GLU A 83 -4.71 -18.65 17.19
CA GLU A 83 -5.58 -19.79 16.93
C GLU A 83 -4.83 -21.13 16.92
N LEU A 84 -3.51 -21.14 16.73
CA LEU A 84 -2.69 -22.34 16.95
C LEU A 84 -2.30 -22.58 18.43
N GLU A 85 -2.64 -21.68 19.36
CA GLU A 85 -2.18 -21.71 20.76
C GLU A 85 -0.64 -21.76 20.88
N LEU A 86 0.03 -20.89 20.10
CA LEU A 86 1.48 -20.73 20.06
C LEU A 86 1.91 -19.38 20.65
N ARG A 87 3.16 -19.30 21.12
CA ARG A 87 3.87 -18.02 21.21
C ARG A 87 4.37 -17.58 19.84
N LEU A 88 4.57 -16.28 19.67
CA LEU A 88 5.00 -15.69 18.39
C LEU A 88 6.43 -16.09 17.97
N ASP A 89 7.32 -16.44 18.90
CA ASP A 89 8.68 -16.94 18.64
C ASP A 89 8.73 -18.39 18.13
N GLN A 90 7.60 -19.12 18.19
CA GLN A 90 7.49 -20.47 17.62
C GLN A 90 7.18 -20.46 16.11
N LEU A 91 7.01 -19.28 15.50
CA LEU A 91 6.64 -19.12 14.09
C LEU A 91 7.79 -18.62 13.21
N LYS A 92 7.93 -19.26 12.05
CA LYS A 92 8.64 -18.73 10.89
C LYS A 92 7.65 -18.02 9.96
N VAL A 93 8.14 -17.08 9.16
CA VAL A 93 7.35 -16.41 8.10
C VAL A 93 8.13 -16.50 6.80
N GLU A 94 7.53 -17.12 5.79
CA GLU A 94 8.13 -17.31 4.45
C GLU A 94 7.19 -16.64 3.43
N ALA A 95 7.74 -15.81 2.53
CA ALA A 95 6.93 -15.13 1.52
C ALA A 95 6.26 -16.15 0.57
N ALA A 96 4.97 -15.98 0.30
CA ALA A 96 4.26 -16.86 -0.62
C ALA A 96 4.79 -16.71 -2.05
N PRO A 97 4.97 -17.81 -2.80
CA PRO A 97 5.31 -17.73 -4.22
C PRO A 97 4.15 -17.11 -5.03
N PRO A 98 4.39 -16.70 -6.29
CA PRO A 98 3.31 -16.30 -7.20
C PRO A 98 2.31 -17.44 -7.43
N ASP A 99 1.12 -17.33 -6.83
CA ASP A 99 -0.02 -18.22 -7.07
C ASP A 99 -1.32 -17.52 -6.68
N LEU A 100 -1.93 -16.85 -7.65
CA LEU A 100 -3.21 -16.15 -7.50
C LEU A 100 -4.33 -17.10 -7.04
N SER A 101 -4.27 -18.40 -7.36
CA SER A 101 -5.32 -19.36 -6.96
C SER A 101 -5.33 -19.65 -5.46
N LYS A 102 -4.20 -19.44 -4.77
CA LYS A 102 -4.05 -19.67 -3.33
C LYS A 102 -3.98 -18.38 -2.52
N TYR A 103 -3.25 -17.37 -3.02
CA TYR A 103 -2.78 -16.23 -2.21
C TYR A 103 -3.42 -14.88 -2.56
N MET A 104 -4.36 -14.82 -3.51
CA MET A 104 -5.13 -13.61 -3.83
C MET A 104 -5.72 -12.95 -2.57
N ASP A 105 -5.62 -11.63 -2.46
CA ASP A 105 -6.38 -10.81 -1.51
C ASP A 105 -7.82 -10.61 -2.05
N PRO A 106 -8.88 -10.97 -1.31
CA PRO A 106 -10.28 -10.91 -1.77
C PRO A 106 -10.87 -9.50 -1.86
N ILE A 107 -10.15 -8.45 -1.42
CA ILE A 107 -10.51 -7.05 -1.54
C ILE A 107 -9.84 -6.44 -2.78
N LEU A 108 -8.56 -6.76 -3.03
CA LEU A 108 -7.82 -6.30 -4.21
C LEU A 108 -8.08 -7.15 -5.48
N TYR A 109 -8.52 -8.39 -5.32
CA TYR A 109 -8.62 -9.42 -6.38
C TYR A 109 -7.27 -9.74 -7.09
N ASP A 110 -6.16 -9.55 -6.37
CA ASP A 110 -4.79 -9.83 -6.84
C ASP A 110 -3.95 -10.39 -5.68
N GLN A 111 -2.83 -11.05 -5.95
CA GLN A 111 -1.80 -11.34 -4.94
C GLN A 111 -0.92 -10.09 -4.81
N ALA A 112 -1.43 -9.09 -4.09
CA ALA A 112 -0.83 -7.77 -3.96
C ALA A 112 -0.93 -7.22 -2.53
N THR A 113 -0.21 -6.13 -2.24
CA THR A 113 -0.25 -5.44 -0.95
C THR A 113 -0.38 -3.93 -1.13
N GLY A 114 -1.56 -3.37 -0.85
CA GLY A 114 -1.91 -1.95 -0.96
C GLY A 114 -3.31 -1.67 -0.41
N GLY A 115 -3.79 -0.41 -0.42
CA GLY A 115 -5.15 -0.03 -0.01
C GLY A 115 -5.51 -0.42 1.43
N SER A 116 -4.47 -0.59 2.27
CA SER A 116 -4.49 -1.14 3.62
C SER A 116 -5.35 -2.42 3.77
N THR A 117 -5.42 -3.28 2.74
CA THR A 117 -6.30 -4.46 2.74
C THR A 117 -5.82 -5.58 3.65
N SER A 118 -4.50 -5.79 3.77
CA SER A 118 -3.92 -7.03 4.32
C SER A 118 -4.49 -7.46 5.67
N THR A 119 -4.59 -6.57 6.66
CA THR A 119 -5.16 -6.94 7.98
C THR A 119 -6.67 -7.22 7.89
N ARG A 120 -7.39 -6.49 7.02
CA ARG A 120 -8.85 -6.63 6.81
C ARG A 120 -9.18 -7.97 6.14
N SER A 121 -8.34 -8.41 5.20
CA SER A 121 -8.49 -9.68 4.50
C SER A 121 -7.96 -10.88 5.30
N ASP A 122 -6.82 -10.74 5.99
CA ASP A 122 -6.21 -11.81 6.79
C ASP A 122 -7.01 -12.13 8.06
N TRP A 123 -7.71 -11.14 8.66
CA TRP A 123 -8.40 -11.25 9.96
C TRP A 123 -9.17 -12.57 10.13
N MET A 124 -10.04 -12.90 9.17
CA MET A 124 -10.79 -14.16 9.19
C MET A 124 -9.99 -15.30 8.54
N ARG A 125 -9.30 -15.06 7.42
CA ARG A 125 -8.61 -16.11 6.64
C ARG A 125 -7.56 -16.84 7.44
N LEU A 126 -6.65 -16.11 8.11
CA LEU A 126 -5.55 -16.71 8.86
C LEU A 126 -6.02 -17.32 10.18
N ARG A 127 -7.06 -16.76 10.80
CA ARG A 127 -7.68 -17.36 12.00
C ARG A 127 -8.40 -18.66 11.67
N GLN A 128 -9.20 -18.71 10.61
CA GLN A 128 -9.86 -19.93 10.12
C GLN A 128 -8.84 -20.99 9.69
N ALA A 129 -7.80 -20.60 8.96
CA ALA A 129 -6.66 -21.46 8.63
C ALA A 129 -6.04 -22.11 9.88
N ALA A 130 -5.61 -21.30 10.84
CA ALA A 130 -4.97 -21.75 12.07
C ALA A 130 -5.89 -22.61 12.94
N ALA A 131 -7.16 -22.22 13.13
CA ALA A 131 -8.14 -23.01 13.87
C ALA A 131 -8.44 -24.37 13.19
N THR A 132 -8.52 -24.41 11.86
CA THR A 132 -8.66 -25.66 11.09
C THR A 132 -7.48 -26.60 11.36
N ALA A 133 -6.25 -26.08 11.30
CA ALA A 133 -5.05 -26.85 11.59
C ALA A 133 -5.05 -27.36 13.05
N ARG A 134 -5.34 -26.50 14.05
CA ARG A 134 -5.50 -26.88 15.47
C ARG A 134 -6.47 -28.04 15.63
N ILE A 135 -7.66 -27.96 15.03
CA ILE A 135 -8.71 -28.99 15.14
C ILE A 135 -8.23 -30.32 14.53
N MET A 136 -7.58 -30.31 13.37
CA MET A 136 -7.04 -31.53 12.75
C MET A 136 -5.89 -32.15 13.58
N LEU A 137 -5.00 -31.33 14.15
CA LEU A 137 -3.90 -31.78 15.01
C LEU A 137 -4.43 -32.41 16.32
N VAL A 138 -5.38 -31.74 16.99
CA VAL A 138 -6.04 -32.26 18.20
C VAL A 138 -6.84 -33.54 17.90
N GLY A 139 -7.59 -33.57 16.81
CA GLY A 139 -8.33 -34.77 16.38
C GLY A 139 -7.42 -35.97 16.11
N ALA A 140 -6.26 -35.75 15.50
CA ALA A 140 -5.28 -36.81 15.25
C ALA A 140 -4.64 -37.33 16.57
N ALA A 141 -4.29 -36.45 17.49
CA ALA A 141 -3.77 -36.83 18.81
C ALA A 141 -4.82 -37.61 19.62
N ALA A 142 -6.06 -37.11 19.68
CA ALA A 142 -7.17 -37.76 20.35
C ALA A 142 -7.47 -39.16 19.76
N ALA A 143 -7.43 -39.32 18.44
CA ALA A 143 -7.57 -40.62 17.78
C ALA A 143 -6.41 -41.58 18.07
N LYS A 144 -5.17 -41.09 18.12
CA LYS A 144 -3.95 -41.83 18.50
C LYS A 144 -4.01 -42.32 19.96
N TRP A 145 -4.65 -41.56 20.84
CA TRP A 145 -4.85 -41.89 22.26
C TRP A 145 -6.16 -42.63 22.57
N ARG A 146 -7.13 -42.63 21.65
CA ARG A 146 -8.51 -43.15 21.81
C ARG A 146 -9.33 -42.42 22.89
N VAL A 147 -9.21 -41.09 22.91
CA VAL A 147 -9.93 -40.19 23.84
C VAL A 147 -10.82 -39.21 23.07
N ASP A 148 -11.67 -38.47 23.77
CA ASP A 148 -12.49 -37.42 23.17
C ASP A 148 -11.62 -36.18 22.85
N PRO A 149 -11.65 -35.63 21.61
CA PRO A 149 -10.99 -34.36 21.29
C PRO A 149 -11.36 -33.20 22.24
N ALA A 150 -12.56 -33.18 22.79
CA ALA A 150 -13.00 -32.16 23.75
C ALA A 150 -12.36 -32.29 25.15
N GLN A 151 -11.71 -33.43 25.46
CA GLN A 151 -10.92 -33.63 26.68
C GLN A 151 -9.44 -33.22 26.48
N CYS A 152 -9.03 -32.90 25.24
CA CYS A 152 -7.68 -32.46 24.93
C CYS A 152 -7.56 -30.93 25.04
N ARG A 153 -6.50 -30.45 25.68
CA ARG A 153 -6.12 -29.02 25.72
C ARG A 153 -4.84 -28.77 24.93
N VAL A 154 -4.67 -27.56 24.40
CA VAL A 154 -3.42 -27.14 23.73
C VAL A 154 -2.73 -26.04 24.52
N HIS A 155 -1.41 -26.12 24.63
CA HIS A 155 -0.56 -25.07 25.17
C HIS A 155 0.79 -25.06 24.44
N GLU A 156 1.17 -23.90 23.90
CA GLU A 156 2.45 -23.67 23.20
C GLU A 156 2.75 -24.69 22.08
N GLY A 157 1.73 -25.06 21.30
CA GLY A 157 1.86 -26.04 20.22
C GLY A 157 2.03 -27.50 20.68
N THR A 158 1.83 -27.77 21.97
CA THR A 158 1.74 -29.12 22.54
C THR A 158 0.30 -29.42 22.93
N ILE A 159 -0.20 -30.57 22.49
CA ILE A 159 -1.52 -31.10 22.84
C ILE A 159 -1.34 -31.98 24.08
N TYR A 160 -2.26 -31.88 25.03
CA TYR A 160 -2.27 -32.65 26.28
C TYR A 160 -3.65 -33.27 26.50
N HIS A 161 -3.66 -34.49 27.01
CA HIS A 161 -4.84 -35.13 27.61
C HIS A 161 -4.51 -35.55 29.04
N ASP A 162 -4.93 -34.73 30.01
CA ASP A 162 -4.49 -34.84 31.40
C ASP A 162 -4.93 -36.16 32.07
N ALA A 163 -6.12 -36.66 31.73
CA ALA A 163 -6.69 -37.86 32.36
C ALA A 163 -5.99 -39.18 31.97
N SER A 164 -5.20 -39.19 30.89
CA SER A 164 -4.28 -40.31 30.56
C SER A 164 -2.79 -39.94 30.71
N ASN A 165 -2.50 -38.71 31.14
CA ASN A 165 -1.15 -38.12 31.19
C ASN A 165 -0.38 -38.26 29.85
N GLN A 166 -1.08 -38.06 28.73
CA GLN A 166 -0.50 -38.12 27.39
C GLN A 166 -0.32 -36.73 26.79
N SER A 167 0.73 -36.57 25.98
CA SER A 167 1.00 -35.35 25.22
C SER A 167 1.68 -35.65 23.88
N SER A 168 1.61 -34.69 22.97
CA SER A 168 2.21 -34.73 21.63
C SER A 168 2.46 -33.30 21.18
N THR A 169 3.62 -33.00 20.60
CA THR A 169 3.76 -31.71 19.89
C THR A 169 2.96 -31.76 18.59
N TYR A 170 2.72 -30.59 17.99
CA TYR A 170 2.20 -30.50 16.63
C TYR A 170 3.10 -31.20 15.58
N TYR A 171 4.41 -31.27 15.81
CA TYR A 171 5.34 -31.97 14.91
C TYR A 171 5.11 -33.48 14.93
N ASP A 172 4.97 -34.07 16.13
CA ASP A 172 4.80 -35.52 16.36
C ASP A 172 3.45 -36.09 15.87
N ILE A 173 2.58 -35.23 15.33
CA ILE A 173 1.21 -35.56 14.88
C ILE A 173 0.83 -34.95 13.53
N ALA A 174 1.66 -34.08 12.94
CA ALA A 174 1.40 -33.42 11.66
C ALA A 174 1.09 -34.41 10.53
N ALA A 175 1.89 -35.48 10.44
CA ALA A 175 1.74 -36.51 9.41
C ALA A 175 0.48 -37.38 9.59
N GLU A 176 -0.07 -37.52 10.80
CA GLU A 176 -1.38 -38.14 11.04
C GLU A 176 -2.53 -37.18 10.75
N ALA A 177 -2.42 -35.93 11.21
CA ALA A 177 -3.41 -34.88 10.96
C ALA A 177 -3.64 -34.64 9.45
N ALA A 178 -2.58 -34.73 8.64
CA ALA A 178 -2.64 -34.58 7.18
C ALA A 178 -3.51 -35.62 6.45
N LYS A 179 -3.92 -36.69 7.16
CA LYS A 179 -4.75 -37.79 6.62
C LYS A 179 -6.22 -37.68 7.04
N LEU A 180 -6.57 -36.72 7.90
CA LEU A 180 -7.94 -36.48 8.34
C LEU A 180 -8.73 -35.63 7.32
N PRO A 181 -10.05 -35.79 7.24
CA PRO A 181 -10.89 -34.84 6.52
C PRO A 181 -10.85 -33.46 7.17
N VAL A 182 -11.11 -32.43 6.36
CA VAL A 182 -11.25 -31.05 6.85
C VAL A 182 -12.51 -30.96 7.73
N PRO A 183 -12.45 -30.36 8.93
CA PRO A 183 -13.64 -30.07 9.71
C PRO A 183 -14.52 -29.05 8.96
N ALA A 184 -15.82 -29.33 8.89
CA ALA A 184 -16.80 -28.43 8.26
C ALA A 184 -17.23 -27.27 9.18
N ASP A 185 -17.11 -27.46 10.49
CA ASP A 185 -17.24 -26.40 11.50
C ASP A 185 -15.86 -26.06 12.06
N VAL A 186 -15.57 -24.75 12.16
CA VAL A 186 -14.25 -24.22 12.54
C VAL A 186 -14.46 -23.10 13.57
N PRO A 187 -14.78 -23.43 14.82
CA PRO A 187 -14.94 -22.44 15.88
C PRO A 187 -13.61 -21.71 16.15
N LEU A 188 -13.65 -20.39 15.97
CA LEU A 188 -12.57 -19.48 16.32
C LEU A 188 -12.62 -19.14 17.82
N LYS A 189 -11.50 -18.70 18.39
CA LYS A 189 -11.48 -18.14 19.75
C LYS A 189 -12.41 -16.93 19.89
N ASP A 190 -13.04 -16.80 21.05
CA ASP A 190 -13.68 -15.53 21.43
C ASP A 190 -12.59 -14.47 21.74
N PRO A 191 -12.80 -13.18 21.42
CA PRO A 191 -11.81 -12.13 21.71
C PRO A 191 -11.41 -11.98 23.19
N SER A 192 -12.25 -12.41 24.13
CA SER A 192 -11.88 -12.47 25.56
C SER A 192 -10.85 -13.55 25.90
N GLN A 193 -10.61 -14.50 24.99
CA GLN A 193 -9.64 -15.59 25.14
C GLN A 193 -8.29 -15.32 24.44
N PHE A 194 -8.11 -14.13 23.85
CA PHE A 194 -6.88 -13.78 23.16
C PHE A 194 -5.68 -13.63 24.12
N LYS A 195 -4.54 -14.17 23.71
CA LYS A 195 -3.26 -14.20 24.46
C LYS A 195 -2.15 -13.46 23.73
N VAL A 196 -2.27 -13.31 22.42
CA VAL A 196 -1.29 -12.70 21.51
C VAL A 196 -1.90 -11.51 20.77
N ILE A 197 -3.12 -11.63 20.25
CA ILE A 197 -3.83 -10.52 19.59
C ILE A 197 -4.10 -9.40 20.60
N GLY A 198 -3.82 -8.15 20.22
CA GLY A 198 -3.95 -6.99 21.10
C GLY A 198 -2.75 -6.75 22.02
N THR A 199 -1.74 -7.62 22.03
CA THR A 199 -0.48 -7.38 22.77
C THR A 199 0.48 -6.49 21.97
N ARG A 200 1.34 -5.72 22.67
CA ARG A 200 2.46 -5.00 22.06
C ARG A 200 3.62 -5.95 21.74
N ALA A 201 3.38 -6.92 20.87
CA ALA A 201 4.40 -7.86 20.43
C ALA A 201 5.47 -7.11 19.62
N LYS A 202 6.75 -7.37 19.93
CA LYS A 202 7.87 -6.86 19.13
C LYS A 202 7.82 -7.47 17.72
N ARG A 203 8.17 -6.70 16.70
CA ARG A 203 8.13 -7.19 15.32
C ARG A 203 9.16 -8.28 15.07
N LEU A 204 8.76 -9.32 14.35
CA LEU A 204 9.60 -10.46 13.99
C LEU A 204 10.83 -10.06 13.15
N ASP A 205 10.72 -8.99 12.37
CA ASP A 205 11.77 -8.50 11.48
C ASP A 205 12.74 -7.48 12.12
N THR A 206 12.42 -6.93 13.30
CA THR A 206 13.27 -5.93 13.97
C THR A 206 14.69 -6.42 14.26
N PRO A 207 14.94 -7.64 14.81
CA PRO A 207 16.29 -8.07 15.17
C PRO A 207 17.27 -8.06 13.99
N GLY A 208 16.82 -8.54 12.82
CA GLY A 208 17.63 -8.56 11.59
C GLY A 208 17.75 -7.19 10.90
N LYS A 209 16.81 -6.27 11.16
CA LYS A 209 16.89 -4.89 10.65
C LYS A 209 17.89 -4.04 11.44
N VAL A 210 18.01 -4.22 12.77
CA VAL A 210 18.91 -3.41 13.61
C VAL A 210 20.37 -3.87 13.62
N ASN A 211 20.66 -5.09 13.18
CA ASN A 211 22.03 -5.64 13.09
C ASN A 211 22.57 -5.73 11.64
N GLY A 212 21.76 -5.35 10.63
CA GLY A 212 22.12 -5.45 9.21
C GLY A 212 22.12 -6.87 8.61
N SER A 213 21.45 -7.86 9.25
CA SER A 213 21.38 -9.23 8.73
C SER A 213 20.14 -9.52 7.87
N VAL A 214 19.23 -8.56 7.71
CA VAL A 214 18.13 -8.63 6.73
C VAL A 214 18.66 -8.35 5.33
N VAL A 215 18.28 -9.21 4.38
CA VAL A 215 18.59 -9.07 2.95
C VAL A 215 17.44 -8.33 2.25
N TYR A 216 17.75 -7.17 1.66
CA TYR A 216 16.86 -6.47 0.74
C TYR A 216 17.19 -6.82 -0.73
N GLY A 217 16.34 -6.41 -1.68
CA GLY A 217 16.64 -6.56 -3.12
C GLY A 217 18.01 -6.00 -3.51
N MET A 218 18.36 -4.83 -2.97
CA MET A 218 19.65 -4.16 -3.18
C MET A 218 20.85 -4.99 -2.69
N ASP A 219 20.68 -5.87 -1.70
CA ASP A 219 21.79 -6.65 -1.10
C ASP A 219 22.14 -7.92 -1.88
N ILE A 220 21.16 -8.51 -2.60
CA ILE A 220 21.28 -9.80 -3.30
C ILE A 220 22.60 -9.93 -4.07
N ARG A 221 23.31 -11.04 -3.85
CA ARG A 221 24.48 -11.47 -4.62
C ARG A 221 24.23 -12.90 -5.09
N VAL A 222 24.36 -13.14 -6.40
CA VAL A 222 24.35 -14.50 -6.96
C VAL A 222 25.68 -14.79 -7.67
N PRO A 223 26.10 -16.06 -7.82
CA PRO A 223 27.38 -16.39 -8.46
C PRO A 223 27.48 -15.82 -9.89
N GLY A 224 28.63 -15.22 -10.22
CA GLY A 224 28.89 -14.63 -11.54
C GLY A 224 28.19 -13.29 -11.83
N MET A 225 27.41 -12.75 -10.89
CA MET A 225 26.58 -11.56 -11.09
C MET A 225 27.40 -10.31 -11.48
N LYS A 226 26.89 -9.60 -12.50
CA LYS A 226 27.38 -8.29 -12.94
C LYS A 226 26.41 -7.18 -12.51
N TYR A 227 26.83 -5.92 -12.66
CA TYR A 227 26.09 -4.74 -12.19
C TYR A 227 25.80 -3.84 -13.37
N ALA A 228 24.59 -3.29 -13.42
CA ALA A 228 24.18 -2.36 -14.46
C ALA A 228 23.49 -1.13 -13.86
N THR A 229 23.67 0.00 -14.52
CA THR A 229 22.92 1.24 -14.28
C THR A 229 22.57 1.87 -15.62
N LEU A 230 21.55 2.72 -15.63
CA LEU A 230 20.86 3.10 -16.86
C LEU A 230 20.54 4.60 -16.94
N ALA A 231 20.27 5.06 -18.16
CA ALA A 231 19.64 6.33 -18.46
C ALA A 231 18.40 6.08 -19.34
N ILE A 232 17.24 6.54 -18.87
CA ILE A 232 16.01 6.68 -19.68
C ILE A 232 15.99 8.08 -20.30
N SER A 233 15.25 8.25 -21.40
CA SER A 233 14.98 9.55 -21.99
C SER A 233 14.29 10.47 -20.96
N PRO A 234 14.83 11.66 -20.66
CA PRO A 234 14.25 12.57 -19.65
C PRO A 234 12.82 13.03 -19.94
N VAL A 235 12.32 12.81 -21.16
CA VAL A 235 10.96 13.13 -21.60
C VAL A 235 10.31 11.86 -22.13
N THR A 236 9.14 11.50 -21.59
CA THR A 236 8.39 10.30 -22.02
C THR A 236 8.06 10.38 -23.51
N GLY A 237 8.41 9.32 -24.26
CA GLY A 237 8.25 9.28 -25.73
C GLY A 237 9.44 9.83 -26.51
N GLY A 238 10.38 10.51 -25.84
CA GLY A 238 11.68 10.89 -26.38
C GLY A 238 12.59 9.69 -26.66
N ARG A 239 13.66 9.94 -27.42
CA ARG A 239 14.56 8.90 -27.96
C ARG A 239 16.00 9.40 -28.01
N PHE A 240 16.99 8.52 -27.82
CA PHE A 240 18.37 8.94 -28.07
C PHE A 240 18.61 9.08 -29.58
N THR A 241 19.26 10.16 -29.99
CA THR A 241 19.67 10.41 -31.38
C THR A 241 21.13 10.01 -31.60
N LYS A 242 21.96 10.11 -30.56
CA LYS A 242 23.40 9.84 -30.62
C LYS A 242 23.97 9.51 -29.23
N MET A 243 24.96 8.62 -29.20
CA MET A 243 25.71 8.25 -27.99
C MET A 243 27.13 7.80 -28.37
N ASN A 244 28.07 7.91 -27.43
CA ASN A 244 29.48 7.59 -27.60
C ASN A 244 29.83 6.23 -26.97
N GLU A 245 29.36 5.14 -27.59
CA GLU A 245 29.70 3.78 -27.17
C GLU A 245 31.21 3.53 -27.08
N ALA A 246 32.01 4.15 -27.94
CA ALA A 246 33.46 3.96 -27.95
C ALA A 246 34.13 4.48 -26.66
N ALA A 247 33.68 5.63 -26.14
CA ALA A 247 34.15 6.14 -24.84
C ALA A 247 33.67 5.26 -23.69
N ALA A 248 32.40 4.83 -23.70
CA ALA A 248 31.86 3.94 -22.68
C ALA A 248 32.58 2.57 -22.63
N ARG A 249 32.82 1.93 -23.79
CA ARG A 249 33.57 0.66 -23.88
C ARG A 249 35.07 0.81 -23.59
N ALA A 250 35.61 2.03 -23.58
CA ALA A 250 36.98 2.31 -23.13
C ALA A 250 37.11 2.43 -21.59
N VAL A 251 36.01 2.57 -20.85
CA VAL A 251 36.04 2.58 -19.37
C VAL A 251 36.34 1.17 -18.85
N LYS A 252 37.48 1.03 -18.16
CA LYS A 252 37.90 -0.26 -17.60
C LYS A 252 36.82 -0.85 -16.68
N GLY A 253 36.43 -2.09 -16.95
CA GLY A 253 35.42 -2.83 -16.19
C GLY A 253 34.00 -2.67 -16.73
N VAL A 254 33.77 -1.88 -17.78
CA VAL A 254 32.57 -2.01 -18.62
C VAL A 254 32.67 -3.31 -19.41
N LEU A 255 31.55 -4.01 -19.51
CA LEU A 255 31.41 -5.31 -20.16
C LEU A 255 30.50 -5.21 -21.38
N ASP A 256 29.37 -4.51 -21.26
CA ASP A 256 28.46 -4.31 -22.39
C ASP A 256 27.58 -3.07 -22.25
N ILE A 257 26.88 -2.72 -23.33
CA ILE A 257 25.95 -1.60 -23.44
C ILE A 257 24.69 -2.14 -24.15
N VAL A 258 23.55 -2.10 -23.46
CA VAL A 258 22.27 -2.66 -23.93
C VAL A 258 21.20 -1.57 -23.98
N THR A 259 20.28 -1.65 -24.93
CA THR A 259 19.26 -0.61 -25.18
C THR A 259 17.85 -1.19 -25.22
N ALA A 260 16.86 -0.35 -24.93
CA ALA A 260 15.44 -0.69 -25.04
C ALA A 260 14.68 0.44 -25.76
N ASP A 261 13.92 0.07 -26.79
CA ASP A 261 12.96 0.90 -27.54
C ASP A 261 13.50 2.25 -28.08
N ASN A 262 14.83 2.40 -28.17
CA ASN A 262 15.59 3.65 -28.35
C ASN A 262 15.27 4.75 -27.31
N ALA A 263 14.59 4.41 -26.20
CA ALA A 263 14.19 5.32 -25.14
C ALA A 263 14.97 5.09 -23.83
N ALA A 264 15.72 3.98 -23.72
CA ALA A 264 16.62 3.73 -22.59
C ALA A 264 17.89 2.99 -23.01
N VAL A 265 18.98 3.22 -22.26
CA VAL A 265 20.26 2.52 -22.39
C VAL A 265 20.80 2.17 -21.00
N ALA A 266 21.36 0.97 -20.85
CA ALA A 266 22.05 0.54 -19.64
C ALA A 266 23.46 0.05 -19.96
N VAL A 267 24.41 0.39 -19.09
CA VAL A 267 25.79 -0.07 -19.17
C VAL A 267 26.01 -1.14 -18.12
N ILE A 268 26.49 -2.30 -18.55
CA ILE A 268 26.80 -3.46 -17.71
C ILE A 268 28.30 -3.44 -17.41
N GLY A 269 28.68 -3.63 -16.15
CA GLY A 269 30.07 -3.67 -15.71
C GLY A 269 30.35 -4.69 -14.62
N GLU A 270 31.64 -4.91 -14.34
CA GLU A 270 32.12 -5.81 -13.28
C GLU A 270 31.68 -5.36 -11.88
N HIS A 271 31.50 -4.06 -11.69
CA HIS A 271 31.02 -3.43 -10.47
C HIS A 271 30.30 -2.11 -10.81
N MET A 272 29.40 -1.67 -9.93
CA MET A 272 28.53 -0.48 -10.13
C MET A 272 29.31 0.78 -10.56
N TRP A 273 30.52 1.00 -10.03
CA TRP A 273 31.35 2.15 -10.43
C TRP A 273 31.73 2.15 -11.92
N ALA A 274 32.08 1.00 -12.51
CA ALA A 274 32.42 0.92 -13.94
C ALA A 274 31.16 1.09 -14.81
N ALA A 275 30.04 0.50 -14.38
CA ALA A 275 28.74 0.70 -15.03
C ALA A 275 28.34 2.19 -15.06
N LYS A 276 28.46 2.91 -13.92
CA LYS A 276 28.16 4.35 -13.87
C LYS A 276 29.12 5.16 -14.74
N GLN A 277 30.43 4.94 -14.64
CA GLN A 277 31.41 5.70 -15.41
C GLN A 277 31.31 5.45 -16.92
N GLY A 278 30.93 4.23 -17.33
CA GLY A 278 30.59 3.95 -18.73
C GLY A 278 29.31 4.64 -19.18
N LEU A 279 28.27 4.69 -18.33
CA LEU A 279 27.03 5.43 -18.62
C LEU A 279 27.29 6.94 -18.74
N ASP A 280 28.07 7.52 -17.81
CA ASP A 280 28.52 8.91 -17.83
C ASP A 280 29.26 9.22 -19.13
N ALA A 281 30.13 8.30 -19.58
CA ALA A 281 30.93 8.42 -20.80
C ALA A 281 30.14 8.27 -22.12
N LEU A 282 28.88 7.82 -22.09
CA LEU A 282 28.05 7.76 -23.30
C LEU A 282 27.71 9.14 -23.86
N ASN A 283 27.64 10.20 -23.05
CA ASN A 283 27.26 11.56 -23.46
C ASN A 283 26.04 11.54 -24.41
N ILE A 284 24.90 11.06 -23.90
CA ILE A 284 23.71 10.75 -24.71
C ILE A 284 23.01 12.04 -25.14
N GLU A 285 22.77 12.18 -26.44
CA GLU A 285 21.94 13.23 -27.03
C GLU A 285 20.52 12.69 -27.21
N TRP A 286 19.53 13.41 -26.70
CA TRP A 286 18.12 13.02 -26.71
C TRP A 286 17.30 13.96 -27.60
N ASP A 287 16.38 13.39 -28.37
CA ASP A 287 15.20 14.07 -28.89
C ASP A 287 14.05 13.91 -27.87
N ALA A 288 13.32 14.99 -27.60
CA ALA A 288 12.27 15.02 -26.58
C ALA A 288 10.91 14.46 -27.04
N GLY A 289 10.75 14.14 -28.34
CA GLY A 289 9.51 13.66 -28.91
C GLY A 289 8.33 14.64 -28.74
N GLU A 290 7.11 14.09 -28.75
CA GLU A 290 5.87 14.86 -28.73
C GLU A 290 5.59 15.60 -27.39
N ASN A 291 6.22 15.18 -26.30
CA ASN A 291 5.99 15.74 -24.97
C ASN A 291 7.02 16.82 -24.56
N GLY A 292 7.99 17.14 -25.43
CA GLY A 292 9.07 18.12 -25.17
C GLY A 292 8.65 19.59 -25.00
N ALA A 293 7.35 19.87 -24.88
CA ALA A 293 6.79 21.18 -24.58
C ALA A 293 5.79 21.14 -23.40
N VAL A 294 5.69 20.01 -22.69
CA VAL A 294 4.82 19.85 -21.53
C VAL A 294 5.44 20.55 -20.32
N THR A 295 4.67 21.42 -19.68
CA THR A 295 5.01 22.03 -18.39
C THR A 295 3.89 21.85 -17.37
N VAL A 296 4.20 21.96 -16.08
CA VAL A 296 3.17 21.89 -15.02
C VAL A 296 2.03 22.90 -15.24
N ASP A 297 2.34 24.11 -15.71
CA ASP A 297 1.33 25.13 -16.03
C ASP A 297 0.40 24.71 -17.18
N THR A 298 0.92 24.08 -18.23
CA THR A 298 0.09 23.56 -19.33
C THR A 298 -0.86 22.45 -18.88
N ILE A 299 -0.41 21.59 -17.96
CA ILE A 299 -1.24 20.55 -17.34
C ILE A 299 -2.34 21.20 -16.49
N VAL A 300 -1.99 22.12 -15.60
CA VAL A 300 -2.96 22.77 -14.69
C VAL A 300 -3.97 23.64 -15.45
N ALA A 301 -3.56 24.31 -16.53
CA ALA A 301 -4.47 25.06 -17.40
C ALA A 301 -5.47 24.15 -18.14
N LYS A 302 -5.00 22.99 -18.63
CA LYS A 302 -5.87 21.94 -19.22
C LYS A 302 -6.87 21.40 -18.19
N MET A 303 -6.41 21.12 -16.97
CA MET A 303 -7.26 20.65 -15.86
C MET A 303 -8.33 21.70 -15.46
N ASP A 304 -7.99 22.99 -15.45
CA ASP A 304 -9.00 24.05 -15.21
C ASP A 304 -10.07 24.09 -16.30
N GLN A 305 -9.71 23.88 -17.58
CA GLN A 305 -10.69 23.83 -18.67
C GLN A 305 -11.59 22.58 -18.61
N VAL A 306 -11.02 21.38 -18.50
CA VAL A 306 -11.83 20.13 -18.53
C VAL A 306 -12.73 20.01 -17.30
N SER A 307 -12.28 20.46 -16.13
CA SER A 307 -13.08 20.45 -14.89
C SER A 307 -14.31 21.37 -14.91
N GLN A 308 -14.48 22.22 -15.94
CA GLN A 308 -15.71 22.99 -16.17
C GLN A 308 -16.80 22.16 -16.87
N GLN A 309 -16.42 21.13 -17.62
CA GLN A 309 -17.36 20.22 -18.30
C GLN A 309 -18.02 19.24 -17.31
N PRO A 310 -19.19 18.66 -17.63
CA PRO A 310 -19.79 17.61 -16.81
C PRO A 310 -18.89 16.37 -16.70
N GLY A 311 -18.71 15.86 -15.48
CA GLY A 311 -18.02 14.60 -15.22
C GLY A 311 -18.94 13.39 -15.28
N VAL A 312 -18.37 12.21 -15.05
CA VAL A 312 -19.13 10.99 -14.77
C VAL A 312 -19.73 11.10 -13.37
N VAL A 313 -21.06 11.10 -13.27
CA VAL A 313 -21.76 11.21 -11.98
C VAL A 313 -21.48 9.97 -11.13
N ILE A 314 -20.97 10.20 -9.92
CA ILE A 314 -20.71 9.21 -8.88
C ILE A 314 -21.95 9.10 -7.98
N ARG A 315 -22.55 10.24 -7.63
CA ARG A 315 -23.69 10.37 -6.71
C ARG A 315 -24.48 11.64 -7.01
N ASP A 316 -25.80 11.53 -7.09
CA ASP A 316 -26.73 12.67 -7.23
C ASP A 316 -27.97 12.42 -6.36
N GLU A 317 -28.07 13.18 -5.28
CA GLU A 317 -29.08 13.05 -4.23
C GLU A 317 -29.71 14.41 -3.92
N ASN A 318 -31.04 14.43 -3.92
CA ASN A 318 -31.87 15.58 -3.52
C ASN A 318 -31.53 16.90 -4.24
N LYS A 319 -30.96 16.81 -5.45
CA LYS A 319 -30.63 17.94 -6.34
C LYS A 319 -29.73 19.00 -5.68
N ALA A 320 -28.56 18.58 -5.19
CA ALA A 320 -27.67 19.48 -4.44
C ALA A 320 -27.38 20.82 -5.13
N VAL A 321 -27.25 20.85 -6.47
CA VAL A 321 -27.04 22.10 -7.23
C VAL A 321 -28.18 23.09 -7.03
N ASP A 322 -29.44 22.65 -7.10
CA ASP A 322 -30.63 23.49 -6.87
C ASP A 322 -30.70 23.94 -5.39
N VAL A 323 -30.42 23.03 -4.45
CA VAL A 323 -30.44 23.32 -3.01
C VAL A 323 -29.40 24.37 -2.65
N ILE A 324 -28.17 24.22 -3.15
CA ILE A 324 -27.07 25.16 -2.94
C ILE A 324 -27.41 26.52 -3.59
N ALA A 325 -27.92 26.55 -4.81
CA ALA A 325 -28.29 27.79 -5.50
C ALA A 325 -29.29 28.64 -4.68
N ASN A 326 -30.22 27.99 -3.97
CA ASN A 326 -31.23 28.63 -3.11
C ASN A 326 -30.79 28.83 -1.65
N ALA A 327 -29.60 28.36 -1.25
CA ALA A 327 -29.14 28.45 0.14
C ALA A 327 -28.88 29.91 0.60
N PRO A 328 -29.23 30.27 1.85
CA PRO A 328 -28.93 31.58 2.44
C PRO A 328 -27.44 31.96 2.41
N THR A 329 -26.55 31.01 2.72
CA THR A 329 -25.10 31.18 2.58
C THR A 329 -24.58 30.18 1.55
N LYS A 330 -23.73 30.64 0.64
CA LYS A 330 -23.13 29.85 -0.44
C LYS A 330 -21.61 29.99 -0.41
N LEU A 331 -20.92 28.87 -0.50
CA LEU A 331 -19.47 28.80 -0.64
C LEU A 331 -19.10 27.98 -1.86
N SER A 332 -18.02 28.34 -2.53
CA SER A 332 -17.36 27.50 -3.53
C SER A 332 -15.85 27.74 -3.53
N ALA A 333 -15.11 26.70 -3.91
CA ALA A 333 -13.66 26.72 -3.91
C ALA A 333 -13.08 25.81 -5.00
N ILE A 334 -11.84 26.10 -5.37
CA ILE A 334 -10.97 25.22 -6.15
C ILE A 334 -9.84 24.81 -5.22
N TYR A 335 -9.55 23.51 -5.19
CA TYR A 335 -8.40 22.93 -4.49
C TYR A 335 -7.46 22.25 -5.49
N ARG A 336 -6.16 22.22 -5.18
CA ARG A 336 -5.11 21.64 -6.04
C ARG A 336 -4.13 20.81 -5.22
N SER A 337 -3.81 19.62 -5.70
CA SER A 337 -2.85 18.71 -5.07
C SER A 337 -1.84 18.22 -6.13
N PRO A 338 -0.53 18.50 -5.99
CA PRO A 338 0.46 18.34 -7.07
C PRO A 338 0.86 16.88 -7.29
N PHE A 339 1.57 16.61 -8.39
CA PHE A 339 2.23 15.32 -8.58
C PHE A 339 3.21 15.05 -7.44
N LEU A 340 3.33 13.80 -6.99
CA LEU A 340 4.27 13.41 -5.93
C LEU A 340 5.08 12.17 -6.35
N SER A 341 6.40 12.22 -6.15
CA SER A 341 7.26 11.03 -6.13
C SER A 341 7.06 10.24 -4.82
N HIS A 342 7.17 8.93 -4.93
CA HIS A 342 7.23 7.98 -3.81
C HIS A 342 8.53 8.09 -3.03
N SER A 343 9.65 8.29 -3.73
CA SER A 343 11.00 8.43 -3.16
C SER A 343 11.32 7.45 -2.01
N PRO A 344 11.17 6.11 -2.19
CA PRO A 344 11.55 5.11 -1.18
C PRO A 344 13.04 5.23 -0.82
N MET A 345 13.47 4.78 0.36
CA MET A 345 14.88 4.92 0.77
C MET A 345 15.82 3.98 0.02
N GLU A 346 15.36 2.77 -0.33
CA GLU A 346 16.03 1.87 -1.28
C GLU A 346 15.54 2.18 -2.72
N PRO A 347 16.41 2.71 -3.60
CA PRO A 347 16.07 2.95 -5.00
C PRO A 347 15.71 1.65 -5.74
N LEU A 348 14.98 1.83 -6.85
CA LEU A 348 14.53 0.73 -7.69
C LEU A 348 15.69 -0.12 -8.21
N ASN A 349 15.53 -1.43 -8.04
CA ASN A 349 16.53 -2.42 -8.43
C ASN A 349 15.85 -3.73 -8.82
N CYS A 350 16.43 -4.43 -9.78
CA CYS A 350 15.96 -5.73 -10.24
C CYS A 350 17.18 -6.60 -10.58
N THR A 351 17.28 -7.78 -9.97
CA THR A 351 18.31 -8.77 -10.32
C THR A 351 17.67 -9.85 -11.18
N LEU A 352 18.18 -10.06 -12.39
CA LEU A 352 17.67 -11.05 -13.34
C LEU A 352 18.77 -12.02 -13.78
N HIS A 353 18.42 -13.29 -13.92
CA HIS A 353 19.17 -14.26 -14.71
C HIS A 353 18.22 -14.91 -15.73
N ILE A 354 18.38 -14.56 -17.00
CA ILE A 354 17.55 -15.07 -18.10
C ILE A 354 18.35 -16.11 -18.89
N GLN A 355 17.74 -17.27 -19.12
CA GLN A 355 18.26 -18.40 -19.89
C GLN A 355 17.18 -18.92 -20.83
N ASP A 356 17.56 -19.68 -21.84
CA ASP A 356 16.66 -20.07 -22.95
C ASP A 356 15.47 -20.96 -22.52
N ASP A 357 15.53 -21.56 -21.31
CA ASP A 357 14.47 -22.41 -20.77
C ASP A 357 13.85 -21.90 -19.45
N ARG A 358 14.42 -20.86 -18.82
CA ARG A 358 13.98 -20.35 -17.50
C ARG A 358 14.53 -18.97 -17.18
N ALA A 359 13.83 -18.23 -16.32
CA ALA A 359 14.31 -16.98 -15.74
C ALA A 359 14.18 -17.00 -14.21
N GLU A 360 15.15 -16.40 -13.53
CA GLU A 360 15.13 -16.16 -12.09
C GLU A 360 15.21 -14.66 -11.85
N VAL A 361 14.29 -14.13 -11.02
CA VAL A 361 14.28 -12.72 -10.61
C VAL A 361 14.37 -12.60 -9.10
N TRP A 362 15.18 -11.67 -8.62
CA TRP A 362 15.23 -11.22 -7.23
C TRP A 362 14.94 -9.72 -7.20
N VAL A 363 13.83 -9.36 -6.58
CA VAL A 363 13.30 -7.99 -6.50
C VAL A 363 12.41 -7.90 -5.26
N GLY A 364 12.37 -6.74 -4.61
CA GLY A 364 11.31 -6.46 -3.64
C GLY A 364 10.11 -5.84 -4.37
N THR A 365 9.00 -6.57 -4.42
CA THR A 365 7.79 -6.19 -5.19
C THR A 365 6.53 -6.32 -4.34
N GLN A 366 5.56 -5.40 -4.49
CA GLN A 366 4.24 -5.53 -3.87
C GLN A 366 3.30 -6.44 -4.69
N VAL A 367 3.74 -6.94 -5.85
CA VAL A 367 2.92 -7.63 -6.87
C VAL A 367 3.63 -8.85 -7.49
N PRO A 368 3.91 -9.92 -6.71
CA PRO A 368 4.67 -11.08 -7.17
C PRO A 368 4.10 -11.78 -8.44
N VAL A 369 2.78 -11.87 -8.60
CA VAL A 369 2.15 -12.47 -9.80
C VAL A 369 2.35 -11.63 -11.05
N ARG A 370 2.22 -10.30 -10.95
CA ARG A 370 2.50 -9.38 -12.07
C ARG A 370 3.98 -9.36 -12.41
N THR A 371 4.84 -9.46 -11.40
CA THR A 371 6.30 -9.57 -11.55
C THR A 371 6.68 -10.82 -12.34
N GLN A 372 6.06 -11.97 -12.04
CA GLN A 372 6.24 -13.20 -12.81
C GLN A 372 5.77 -13.03 -14.26
N LYS A 373 4.58 -12.45 -14.45
CA LYS A 373 3.98 -12.25 -15.78
C LYS A 373 4.81 -11.30 -16.65
N ALA A 374 5.28 -10.17 -16.12
CA ALA A 374 6.10 -9.19 -16.84
C ALA A 374 7.37 -9.82 -17.44
N VAL A 375 8.09 -10.61 -16.65
CA VAL A 375 9.29 -11.33 -17.14
C VAL A 375 8.91 -12.41 -18.14
N ALA A 376 7.81 -13.15 -17.91
CA ALA A 376 7.31 -14.18 -18.84
C ALA A 376 6.95 -13.59 -20.22
N ASP A 377 6.14 -12.53 -20.24
CA ASP A 377 5.67 -11.85 -21.46
C ASP A 377 6.84 -11.33 -22.32
N ILE A 378 7.89 -10.76 -21.68
CA ILE A 378 9.02 -10.14 -22.37
C ILE A 378 10.07 -11.16 -22.84
N THR A 379 10.21 -12.29 -22.12
CA THR A 379 11.14 -13.38 -22.51
C THR A 379 10.50 -14.43 -23.43
N GLY A 380 9.17 -14.48 -23.51
CA GLY A 380 8.43 -15.56 -24.18
C GLY A 380 8.43 -16.89 -23.41
N LEU A 381 8.97 -16.91 -22.18
CA LEU A 381 8.91 -18.08 -21.30
C LEU A 381 7.49 -18.24 -20.71
N PRO A 382 6.98 -19.47 -20.53
CA PRO A 382 5.73 -19.66 -19.81
C PRO A 382 5.93 -19.37 -18.31
N PRO A 383 4.90 -18.87 -17.58
CA PRO A 383 5.09 -18.33 -16.23
C PRO A 383 5.72 -19.29 -15.22
N GLU A 384 5.46 -20.60 -15.32
CA GLU A 384 6.04 -21.63 -14.45
C GLU A 384 7.56 -21.86 -14.67
N LYS A 385 8.15 -21.23 -15.71
CA LYS A 385 9.60 -21.14 -15.93
C LYS A 385 10.20 -19.83 -15.40
N VAL A 386 9.41 -18.97 -14.76
CA VAL A 386 9.86 -17.72 -14.13
C VAL A 386 9.77 -17.84 -12.60
N THR A 387 10.91 -17.92 -11.93
CA THR A 387 11.01 -17.97 -10.46
C THR A 387 11.12 -16.56 -9.89
N VAL A 388 10.13 -16.14 -9.10
CA VAL A 388 10.14 -14.84 -8.40
C VAL A 388 10.57 -15.02 -6.95
N ASN A 389 11.79 -14.57 -6.64
CA ASN A 389 12.33 -14.50 -5.29
C ASN A 389 11.98 -13.13 -4.69
N ASN A 390 10.74 -12.94 -4.20
CA ASN A 390 10.32 -11.66 -3.64
C ASN A 390 11.09 -11.34 -2.35
N GLN A 391 11.78 -10.19 -2.33
CA GLN A 391 12.63 -9.75 -1.22
C GLN A 391 11.94 -8.69 -0.36
N LEU A 392 12.49 -8.46 0.84
CA LEU A 392 12.17 -7.26 1.61
C LEU A 392 12.67 -6.01 0.86
N MET A 393 12.00 -4.87 1.09
CA MET A 393 12.33 -3.59 0.43
C MET A 393 12.45 -2.42 1.42
N GLY A 394 13.33 -1.47 1.09
CA GLY A 394 13.61 -0.27 1.89
C GLY A 394 12.56 0.83 1.71
N GLY A 395 11.30 0.48 1.95
CA GLY A 395 10.14 1.30 1.60
C GLY A 395 9.66 1.06 0.16
N ALA A 396 8.44 1.53 -0.12
CA ALA A 396 7.82 1.44 -1.44
C ALA A 396 6.74 2.51 -1.62
N PHE A 397 5.88 2.67 -0.60
CA PHE A 397 4.85 3.71 -0.50
C PHE A 397 3.84 3.75 -1.66
N GLY A 398 3.78 2.71 -2.50
CA GLY A 398 3.00 2.71 -3.75
C GLY A 398 3.81 2.29 -4.97
N ARG A 399 5.06 2.79 -5.09
CA ARG A 399 5.93 2.65 -6.28
C ARG A 399 6.05 1.24 -6.84
N ARG A 400 6.03 0.23 -5.97
CA ARG A 400 6.31 -1.18 -6.29
C ARG A 400 5.02 -2.02 -6.43
N LEU A 401 3.87 -1.36 -6.57
CA LEU A 401 2.65 -1.91 -7.20
C LEU A 401 2.79 -1.96 -8.73
N ASP A 402 3.62 -1.10 -9.30
CA ASP A 402 4.00 -1.14 -10.72
C ASP A 402 5.21 -2.04 -10.97
N VAL A 403 5.33 -2.49 -12.21
CA VAL A 403 6.36 -3.45 -12.69
C VAL A 403 7.25 -2.88 -13.79
N ASP A 404 7.15 -1.58 -14.08
CA ASP A 404 7.91 -0.86 -15.12
C ASP A 404 9.44 -1.08 -15.01
N THR A 405 9.98 -1.07 -13.79
CA THR A 405 11.38 -1.38 -13.49
C THR A 405 11.76 -2.80 -13.88
N ILE A 406 10.86 -3.76 -13.66
CA ILE A 406 11.06 -5.18 -13.96
C ILE A 406 10.92 -5.43 -15.47
N GLU A 407 9.95 -4.77 -16.11
CA GLU A 407 9.76 -4.78 -17.56
C GLU A 407 10.96 -4.18 -18.30
N LEU A 408 11.43 -3.01 -17.89
CA LEU A 408 12.62 -2.38 -18.47
C LEU A 408 13.86 -3.24 -18.24
N ALA A 409 14.04 -3.81 -17.04
CA ALA A 409 15.14 -4.73 -16.77
C ALA A 409 15.07 -5.98 -17.66
N ALA A 410 13.90 -6.59 -17.85
CA ALA A 410 13.73 -7.73 -18.74
C ALA A 410 13.99 -7.37 -20.21
N LYS A 411 13.52 -6.21 -20.69
CA LYS A 411 13.78 -5.71 -22.05
C LYS A 411 15.27 -5.54 -22.33
N LEU A 412 16.01 -4.94 -21.40
CA LEU A 412 17.44 -4.67 -21.50
C LEU A 412 18.29 -5.95 -21.37
N LEU A 413 17.84 -6.93 -20.58
CA LEU A 413 18.67 -8.08 -20.17
C LEU A 413 18.28 -9.42 -20.80
N LYS A 414 17.19 -9.52 -21.56
CA LYS A 414 16.72 -10.77 -22.21
C LYS A 414 17.78 -11.50 -23.04
N ASP A 415 18.73 -10.78 -23.64
CA ASP A 415 19.81 -11.33 -24.47
C ASP A 415 21.12 -11.55 -23.67
N THR A 416 21.16 -11.10 -22.41
CA THR A 416 22.29 -11.34 -21.49
C THR A 416 22.13 -12.70 -20.79
N ARG A 417 23.13 -13.59 -20.88
CA ARG A 417 23.06 -14.97 -20.36
C ARG A 417 23.72 -15.20 -18.99
N TYR A 418 24.30 -14.16 -18.39
CA TYR A 418 24.81 -14.16 -17.02
C TYR A 418 23.90 -13.31 -16.11
N PRO A 419 23.84 -13.56 -14.79
CA PRO A 419 23.02 -12.76 -13.88
C PRO A 419 23.48 -11.29 -13.84
N VAL A 420 22.52 -10.36 -13.86
CA VAL A 420 22.77 -8.91 -13.76
C VAL A 420 21.84 -8.29 -12.73
N LYS A 421 22.41 -7.49 -11.82
CA LYS A 421 21.63 -6.54 -11.01
C LYS A 421 21.59 -5.19 -11.71
N LEU A 422 20.41 -4.82 -12.20
CA LEU A 422 20.12 -3.47 -12.67
C LEU A 422 19.71 -2.61 -11.47
N VAL A 423 20.34 -1.45 -11.31
CA VAL A 423 20.05 -0.47 -10.25
C VAL A 423 19.76 0.88 -10.91
N TRP A 424 18.65 1.49 -10.52
CA TRP A 424 18.35 2.88 -10.88
C TRP A 424 19.07 3.78 -9.88
N THR A 425 19.71 4.86 -10.34
CA THR A 425 20.21 5.89 -9.40
C THR A 425 19.01 6.65 -8.82
N ARG A 426 19.22 7.40 -7.72
CA ARG A 426 18.15 8.22 -7.10
C ARG A 426 17.50 9.17 -8.11
N GLU A 427 18.32 9.73 -8.99
CA GLU A 427 17.93 10.68 -10.01
C GLU A 427 17.04 10.01 -11.07
N GLN A 428 17.35 8.78 -11.49
CA GLN A 428 16.50 8.01 -12.40
C GLN A 428 15.20 7.54 -11.71
N ASP A 429 15.28 7.08 -10.46
CA ASP A 429 14.15 6.65 -9.61
C ASP A 429 13.13 7.77 -9.38
N MET A 430 13.61 9.00 -9.13
CA MET A 430 12.75 10.17 -8.92
C MET A 430 12.19 10.75 -10.22
N THR A 431 12.99 10.85 -11.29
CA THR A 431 12.55 11.46 -12.58
C THR A 431 11.73 10.53 -13.47
N HIS A 432 11.77 9.21 -13.22
CA HIS A 432 10.96 8.20 -13.91
C HIS A 432 10.10 7.41 -12.91
N ASP A 433 9.63 8.10 -11.87
CA ASP A 433 8.58 7.61 -10.97
C ASP A 433 7.23 7.52 -11.71
N TYR A 434 6.29 6.74 -11.20
CA TYR A 434 4.89 6.76 -11.61
C TYR A 434 4.12 7.56 -10.56
N TYR A 435 4.10 8.88 -10.72
CA TYR A 435 3.72 9.84 -9.69
C TYR A 435 2.30 9.65 -9.15
N ARG A 436 2.05 10.08 -7.91
CA ARG A 436 0.68 10.40 -7.49
C ARG A 436 0.10 11.41 -8.50
N PRO A 437 -1.14 11.27 -9.01
CA PRO A 437 -1.67 12.24 -9.97
C PRO A 437 -1.74 13.67 -9.40
N TYR A 438 -1.68 14.66 -10.29
CA TYR A 438 -2.20 15.99 -10.00
C TYR A 438 -3.73 15.90 -9.88
N TYR A 439 -4.32 16.63 -8.93
CA TYR A 439 -5.78 16.74 -8.77
C TYR A 439 -6.23 18.21 -8.77
N TYR A 440 -7.38 18.45 -9.40
CA TYR A 440 -7.97 19.78 -9.58
C TYR A 440 -9.46 19.73 -9.19
N ASP A 441 -9.71 19.97 -7.91
CA ASP A 441 -10.99 19.61 -7.28
C ASP A 441 -11.87 20.86 -7.12
N ARG A 442 -13.13 20.79 -7.57
CA ARG A 442 -14.11 21.89 -7.44
C ARG A 442 -15.17 21.51 -6.44
N VAL A 443 -15.34 22.31 -5.40
CA VAL A 443 -16.35 22.10 -4.34
C VAL A 443 -17.27 23.29 -4.18
N ALA A 444 -18.51 23.02 -3.79
CA ALA A 444 -19.46 24.04 -3.36
C ALA A 444 -20.31 23.53 -2.18
N ALA A 445 -20.82 24.44 -1.37
CA ALA A 445 -21.75 24.12 -0.29
C ALA A 445 -22.79 25.22 -0.09
N GLY A 446 -23.98 24.78 0.32
CA GLY A 446 -25.11 25.62 0.71
C GLY A 446 -25.39 25.44 2.19
N LEU A 447 -25.44 26.54 2.93
CA LEU A 447 -25.68 26.56 4.37
C LEU A 447 -26.98 27.31 4.68
N ASP A 448 -27.76 26.78 5.62
CA ASP A 448 -29.02 27.39 6.06
C ASP A 448 -28.81 28.62 6.98
N LYS A 449 -29.92 29.20 7.46
CA LYS A 449 -29.91 30.37 8.36
C LYS A 449 -29.32 30.09 9.76
N ASP A 450 -29.25 28.83 10.18
CA ASP A 450 -28.72 28.40 11.48
C ASP A 450 -27.30 27.83 11.35
N GLY A 451 -26.73 27.85 10.14
CA GLY A 451 -25.39 27.39 9.81
C GLY A 451 -25.24 25.88 9.65
N ARG A 452 -26.30 25.15 9.26
CA ARG A 452 -26.21 23.73 8.84
C ARG A 452 -25.90 23.62 7.35
N MET A 453 -25.11 22.60 6.98
CA MET A 453 -24.95 22.19 5.58
C MET A 453 -26.22 21.51 5.08
N ILE A 454 -26.89 22.11 4.10
CA ILE A 454 -28.09 21.56 3.45
C ILE A 454 -27.79 20.96 2.07
N GLY A 455 -26.63 21.25 1.49
CA GLY A 455 -26.15 20.54 0.30
C GLY A 455 -24.68 20.80 -0.02
N ARG A 456 -24.02 19.84 -0.67
CA ARG A 456 -22.64 19.97 -1.18
C ARG A 456 -22.50 19.49 -2.62
N THR A 457 -21.51 20.04 -3.34
CA THR A 457 -20.93 19.42 -4.53
C THR A 457 -19.45 19.10 -4.33
N HIS A 458 -18.96 18.03 -4.96
CA HIS A 458 -17.53 17.74 -5.08
C HIS A 458 -17.24 17.10 -6.45
N ARG A 459 -16.59 17.87 -7.33
CA ARG A 459 -16.02 17.38 -8.59
C ARG A 459 -14.55 17.08 -8.40
N VAL A 460 -14.14 15.84 -8.65
CA VAL A 460 -12.73 15.44 -8.71
C VAL A 460 -12.25 15.50 -10.16
N THR A 461 -11.05 16.03 -10.40
CA THR A 461 -10.42 16.03 -11.73
C THR A 461 -9.00 15.46 -11.65
N GLY A 462 -8.67 14.43 -12.44
CA GLY A 462 -7.33 13.81 -12.46
C GLY A 462 -7.27 12.48 -13.23
N SER A 463 -6.09 11.85 -13.23
CA SER A 463 -5.85 10.53 -13.86
C SER A 463 -6.75 9.42 -13.31
N SER A 464 -6.91 8.34 -14.07
CA SER A 464 -7.40 7.06 -13.52
C SER A 464 -6.28 6.02 -13.47
N ILE A 465 -5.87 5.68 -12.25
CA ILE A 465 -4.90 4.61 -12.00
C ILE A 465 -5.56 3.25 -12.21
N PHE A 466 -6.85 3.09 -11.86
CA PHE A 466 -7.62 1.87 -12.14
C PHE A 466 -7.73 1.58 -13.63
N ALA A 467 -7.95 2.57 -14.49
CA ALA A 467 -8.04 2.37 -15.93
C ALA A 467 -6.73 1.84 -16.55
N ARG A 468 -5.58 2.15 -15.93
CA ARG A 468 -4.25 1.66 -16.33
C ARG A 468 -3.94 0.29 -15.72
N TRP A 469 -4.10 0.14 -14.40
CA TRP A 469 -3.57 -1.00 -13.64
C TRP A 469 -4.59 -2.13 -13.41
N ALA A 470 -5.88 -1.82 -13.30
CA ALA A 470 -6.97 -2.81 -13.17
C ALA A 470 -8.17 -2.44 -14.06
N PRO A 471 -8.03 -2.46 -15.40
CA PRO A 471 -9.09 -2.04 -16.33
C PRO A 471 -10.40 -2.85 -16.22
N ALA A 472 -10.37 -4.07 -15.64
CA ALA A 472 -11.58 -4.86 -15.34
C ALA A 472 -12.35 -4.37 -14.10
N ALA A 473 -11.73 -3.56 -13.25
CA ALA A 473 -12.34 -2.92 -12.08
C ALA A 473 -12.74 -1.46 -12.36
N PHE A 474 -12.07 -0.77 -13.29
CA PHE A 474 -12.51 0.52 -13.84
C PHE A 474 -13.84 0.37 -14.57
N LYS A 475 -14.93 0.90 -14.00
CA LYS A 475 -16.30 0.68 -14.48
C LYS A 475 -17.04 1.99 -14.66
N ASN A 476 -17.85 2.07 -15.72
CA ASN A 476 -18.67 3.23 -16.07
C ASN A 476 -17.90 4.56 -16.25
N GLY A 477 -16.56 4.52 -16.35
CA GLY A 477 -15.70 5.71 -16.40
C GLY A 477 -15.24 6.23 -15.03
N ILE A 478 -15.62 5.58 -13.92
CA ILE A 478 -15.26 5.97 -12.56
C ILE A 478 -14.00 5.23 -12.11
N ASP A 479 -13.02 5.99 -11.62
CA ASP A 479 -11.94 5.46 -10.79
C ASP A 479 -12.41 5.45 -9.32
N PRO A 480 -12.56 4.28 -8.68
CA PRO A 480 -13.11 4.19 -7.32
C PRO A 480 -12.15 4.70 -6.24
N ASP A 481 -10.85 4.82 -6.54
CA ASP A 481 -9.88 5.40 -5.60
C ASP A 481 -9.87 6.92 -5.69
N ALA A 482 -9.78 7.49 -6.89
CA ALA A 482 -9.77 8.95 -7.08
C ALA A 482 -10.98 9.67 -6.43
N VAL A 483 -12.09 8.96 -6.18
CA VAL A 483 -13.32 9.49 -5.58
C VAL A 483 -13.52 9.11 -4.11
N ASP A 484 -12.61 8.34 -3.49
CA ASP A 484 -12.70 7.96 -2.07
C ASP A 484 -12.66 9.21 -1.16
N CYS A 485 -13.49 9.25 -0.12
CA CYS A 485 -13.81 10.44 0.70
C CYS A 485 -14.44 11.64 -0.04
N ALA A 486 -14.57 11.63 -1.38
CA ALA A 486 -15.29 12.67 -2.14
C ALA A 486 -16.75 12.27 -2.44
N SER A 487 -16.99 11.00 -2.75
CA SER A 487 -18.32 10.41 -2.96
C SER A 487 -19.15 10.43 -1.68
N GLU A 488 -18.58 9.97 -0.57
CA GLU A 488 -19.15 9.88 0.76
C GLU A 488 -18.21 10.56 1.76
N THR A 489 -18.74 11.41 2.64
CA THR A 489 -17.98 12.02 3.75
C THR A 489 -18.43 11.40 5.08
N PRO A 490 -17.71 11.55 6.21
CA PRO A 490 -18.20 11.05 7.49
C PRO A 490 -19.48 11.73 8.01
N TYR A 491 -19.94 12.79 7.34
CA TYR A 491 -20.92 13.75 7.85
C TYR A 491 -22.37 13.44 7.46
N ASP A 492 -23.30 14.05 8.19
CA ASP A 492 -24.71 14.10 7.87
C ASP A 492 -24.93 14.94 6.61
N GLU A 493 -25.30 14.29 5.51
CA GLU A 493 -25.56 14.92 4.23
C GLU A 493 -27.07 14.90 3.91
N GLU A 494 -27.61 16.03 3.46
CA GLU A 494 -29.02 16.16 3.04
C GLU A 494 -29.17 16.15 1.52
N ALA A 495 -28.29 16.84 0.79
CA ALA A 495 -28.20 16.79 -0.67
C ALA A 495 -26.73 16.73 -1.13
N VAL A 496 -26.42 15.82 -2.06
CA VAL A 496 -25.05 15.59 -2.55
C VAL A 496 -25.04 15.50 -4.07
N PHE A 497 -24.09 16.18 -4.71
CA PHE A 497 -23.69 15.89 -6.09
C PHE A 497 -22.18 15.67 -6.16
N ALA A 498 -21.75 14.50 -6.62
CA ALA A 498 -20.35 14.18 -6.82
C ALA A 498 -20.15 13.63 -8.23
N ASP A 499 -19.18 14.18 -8.98
CA ASP A 499 -18.80 13.70 -10.30
C ASP A 499 -17.26 13.68 -10.50
N TYR A 500 -16.83 12.88 -11.47
CA TYR A 500 -15.41 12.65 -11.78
C TYR A 500 -15.10 13.03 -13.23
N VAL A 501 -14.16 13.94 -13.42
CA VAL A 501 -13.60 14.29 -14.72
C VAL A 501 -12.23 13.63 -14.85
N ARG A 502 -12.19 12.49 -15.54
CA ARG A 502 -10.93 11.83 -15.89
C ARG A 502 -10.16 12.72 -16.86
N ASP A 503 -8.94 13.11 -16.49
CA ASP A 503 -8.01 13.74 -17.41
C ASP A 503 -6.61 13.14 -17.24
N GLU A 504 -5.99 12.73 -18.35
CA GLU A 504 -4.64 12.18 -18.33
C GLU A 504 -3.63 13.25 -18.79
N PRO A 505 -2.55 13.48 -18.02
CA PRO A 505 -1.46 14.36 -18.42
C PRO A 505 -0.65 13.74 -19.58
N ALA A 506 -0.28 14.56 -20.57
CA ALA A 506 0.62 14.12 -21.63
C ALA A 506 2.03 13.86 -21.08
N GLY A 507 2.65 12.75 -21.46
CA GLY A 507 4.02 12.40 -21.05
C GLY A 507 4.23 11.99 -19.59
N VAL A 508 3.20 11.92 -18.74
CA VAL A 508 3.37 11.64 -17.29
C VAL A 508 2.62 10.36 -16.89
N ASN A 509 3.37 9.35 -16.43
CA ASN A 509 2.79 8.13 -15.85
C ASN A 509 2.36 8.37 -14.40
N THR A 510 1.24 7.78 -13.99
CA THR A 510 0.69 7.95 -12.63
C THR A 510 0.35 6.63 -11.93
N SER A 511 0.47 6.62 -10.60
CA SER A 511 0.17 5.47 -9.73
C SER A 511 -0.33 5.88 -8.35
N TRP A 512 -0.71 4.87 -7.54
CA TRP A 512 -1.16 5.07 -6.16
C TRP A 512 0.02 5.38 -5.25
N TRP A 513 -0.10 6.45 -4.47
CA TRP A 513 0.87 6.89 -3.48
C TRP A 513 0.24 6.78 -2.08
N ARG A 514 1.05 6.47 -1.05
CA ARG A 514 0.59 6.11 0.30
C ARG A 514 -0.38 7.14 0.87
N GLY A 515 -1.62 6.71 1.12
CA GLY A 515 -2.74 7.59 1.46
C GLY A 515 -3.87 7.48 0.43
N VAL A 516 -3.54 7.06 -0.79
CA VAL A 516 -4.46 6.76 -1.90
C VAL A 516 -5.40 7.95 -2.17
N GLY A 517 -6.61 7.78 -2.70
CA GLY A 517 -7.54 8.88 -2.96
C GLY A 517 -7.87 9.75 -1.74
N ALA A 518 -7.98 9.12 -0.56
CA ALA A 518 -8.19 9.84 0.70
C ALA A 518 -7.13 10.94 0.96
N THR A 519 -5.89 10.80 0.45
CA THR A 519 -4.84 11.84 0.64
C THR A 519 -5.22 13.21 0.11
N HIS A 520 -5.84 13.29 -1.08
CA HIS A 520 -6.23 14.57 -1.65
C HIS A 520 -7.64 14.96 -1.21
N ASN A 521 -8.59 14.03 -1.26
CA ASN A 521 -9.98 14.33 -0.94
C ASN A 521 -10.18 14.76 0.53
N LEU A 522 -9.40 14.26 1.49
CA LEU A 522 -9.45 14.76 2.87
C LEU A 522 -8.85 16.17 3.02
N PHE A 523 -7.83 16.54 2.26
CA PHE A 523 -7.34 17.92 2.24
C PHE A 523 -8.44 18.88 1.77
N VAL A 524 -9.16 18.52 0.70
CA VAL A 524 -10.29 19.31 0.17
C VAL A 524 -11.44 19.37 1.17
N VAL A 525 -11.96 18.22 1.58
CA VAL A 525 -13.16 18.11 2.43
C VAL A 525 -12.92 18.77 3.79
N GLU A 526 -11.84 18.44 4.49
CA GLU A 526 -11.63 18.96 5.84
C GLU A 526 -11.21 20.43 5.87
N SER A 527 -10.57 20.94 4.82
CA SER A 527 -10.36 22.39 4.68
C SER A 527 -11.67 23.13 4.39
N PHE A 528 -12.53 22.57 3.52
CA PHE A 528 -13.78 23.23 3.14
C PHE A 528 -14.85 23.15 4.25
N VAL A 529 -14.87 22.11 5.08
CA VAL A 529 -15.66 22.04 6.33
C VAL A 529 -15.27 23.14 7.31
N ASP A 530 -13.98 23.47 7.37
CA ASP A 530 -13.44 24.54 8.21
C ASP A 530 -13.80 25.94 7.65
N GLU A 531 -13.86 26.09 6.32
CA GLU A 531 -14.44 27.27 5.67
C GLU A 531 -15.95 27.43 5.94
N MET A 532 -16.73 26.33 5.94
CA MET A 532 -18.16 26.35 6.27
C MET A 532 -18.41 26.78 7.73
N ALA A 533 -17.61 26.28 8.67
CA ALA A 533 -17.63 26.71 10.07
C ALA A 533 -17.28 28.21 10.20
N THR A 534 -16.22 28.65 9.52
CA THR A 534 -15.77 30.06 9.50
C THR A 534 -16.84 31.00 8.98
N ALA A 535 -17.45 30.70 7.82
CA ALA A 535 -18.46 31.54 7.18
C ALA A 535 -19.71 31.71 8.06
N THR A 536 -20.04 30.71 8.87
CA THR A 536 -21.17 30.72 9.82
C THR A 536 -20.77 31.17 11.23
N LYS A 537 -19.50 31.55 11.45
CA LYS A 537 -18.93 31.96 12.75
C LYS A 537 -19.10 30.92 13.85
N GLN A 538 -19.03 29.64 13.47
CA GLN A 538 -19.09 28.50 14.38
C GLN A 538 -17.68 27.98 14.68
N ASP A 539 -17.48 27.44 15.88
CA ASP A 539 -16.28 26.67 16.20
C ASP A 539 -16.21 25.41 15.30
N PRO A 540 -15.04 25.09 14.70
CA PRO A 540 -14.92 24.02 13.69
C PRO A 540 -14.93 22.60 14.27
N LEU A 541 -14.82 22.41 15.59
CA LEU A 541 -15.12 21.15 16.27
C LEU A 541 -16.63 21.00 16.46
N GLU A 542 -17.31 22.03 16.94
CA GLU A 542 -18.77 22.03 17.12
C GLU A 542 -19.53 21.94 15.80
N PHE A 543 -19.01 22.57 14.73
CA PHE A 543 -19.55 22.44 13.38
C PHE A 543 -19.54 20.98 12.91
N ARG A 544 -18.40 20.28 13.09
CA ARG A 544 -18.27 18.85 12.79
C ARG A 544 -19.19 18.01 13.67
N ARG A 545 -19.21 18.23 14.99
CA ARG A 545 -20.10 17.52 15.94
C ARG A 545 -21.57 17.56 15.55
N LYS A 546 -22.07 18.71 15.09
CA LYS A 546 -23.46 18.90 14.63
C LYS A 546 -23.83 18.09 13.38
N MET A 547 -22.84 17.62 12.63
CA MET A 547 -23.01 16.83 11.40
C MET A 547 -22.54 15.38 11.58
N LEU A 548 -22.49 14.83 12.80
CA LEU A 548 -22.09 13.43 13.04
C LEU A 548 -23.16 12.62 13.79
N THR A 549 -24.43 13.01 13.64
CA THR A 549 -25.57 12.38 14.33
C THR A 549 -25.79 10.93 13.92
N LYS A 550 -25.47 10.57 12.66
CA LYS A 550 -25.52 9.18 12.14
C LYS A 550 -24.21 8.40 12.34
N ASN A 551 -23.13 9.04 12.79
CA ASN A 551 -21.77 8.46 12.75
C ASN A 551 -21.05 8.47 14.13
N PRO A 552 -21.45 7.59 15.06
CA PRO A 552 -20.94 7.58 16.43
C PRO A 552 -19.44 7.22 16.54
N ARG A 553 -18.89 6.42 15.59
CA ARG A 553 -17.45 6.08 15.59
C ARG A 553 -16.58 7.27 15.17
N ALA A 554 -16.99 8.03 14.14
CA ALA A 554 -16.32 9.28 13.77
C ALA A 554 -16.42 10.33 14.89
N LEU A 555 -17.60 10.46 15.50
CA LEU A 555 -17.80 11.35 16.65
C LEU A 555 -16.93 10.96 17.86
N ALA A 556 -16.72 9.66 18.10
CA ALA A 556 -15.87 9.16 19.19
C ALA A 556 -14.39 9.52 18.99
N VAL A 557 -13.82 9.32 17.79
CA VAL A 557 -12.42 9.74 17.52
C VAL A 557 -12.27 11.26 17.56
N LEU A 558 -13.22 12.01 16.99
CA LEU A 558 -13.22 13.47 17.02
C LEU A 558 -13.22 14.02 18.46
N ASN A 559 -14.08 13.45 19.32
CA ASN A 559 -14.16 13.84 20.73
C ASN A 559 -12.89 13.49 21.51
N LEU A 560 -12.32 12.31 21.29
CA LEU A 560 -11.08 11.89 21.97
C LEU A 560 -9.89 12.74 21.53
N ALA A 561 -9.75 13.05 20.24
CA ALA A 561 -8.70 13.95 19.76
C ALA A 561 -8.85 15.36 20.36
N ALA A 562 -10.06 15.91 20.37
CA ALA A 562 -10.34 17.23 20.94
C ALA A 562 -10.02 17.31 22.44
N GLU A 563 -10.36 16.27 23.21
CA GLU A 563 -10.03 16.17 24.64
C GLU A 563 -8.51 16.19 24.85
N LYS A 564 -7.76 15.31 24.17
CA LYS A 564 -6.29 15.19 24.35
C LYS A 564 -5.51 16.37 23.76
N ALA A 565 -6.05 17.04 22.74
CA ALA A 565 -5.49 18.27 22.19
C ALA A 565 -5.73 19.50 23.08
N GLY A 566 -6.65 19.42 24.05
CA GLY A 566 -7.09 20.59 24.81
C GLY A 566 -7.76 21.61 23.90
N TRP A 567 -8.76 21.19 23.13
CA TRP A 567 -9.55 22.10 22.30
C TRP A 567 -10.27 23.14 23.18
N GLY A 568 -10.41 24.36 22.68
CA GLY A 568 -10.96 25.50 23.44
C GLY A 568 -10.00 26.11 24.48
N GLN A 569 -8.80 25.56 24.69
CA GLN A 569 -7.75 26.24 25.46
C GLN A 569 -7.14 27.39 24.63
N ALA A 570 -6.95 28.55 25.25
CA ALA A 570 -6.31 29.69 24.62
C ALA A 570 -4.85 29.37 24.23
N LEU A 571 -4.46 29.80 23.03
CA LEU A 571 -3.10 29.61 22.51
C LEU A 571 -2.28 30.91 22.61
N PRO A 572 -0.93 30.81 22.63
CA PRO A 572 -0.06 31.95 22.36
C PRO A 572 -0.38 32.63 21.02
N PRO A 573 -0.09 33.93 20.85
CA PRO A 573 -0.12 34.60 19.55
C PRO A 573 0.71 33.86 18.50
N GLY A 574 0.28 33.91 17.23
CA GLY A 574 0.93 33.21 16.12
C GLY A 574 0.69 31.70 16.07
N ARG A 575 -0.05 31.11 17.02
CA ARG A 575 -0.41 29.68 17.00
C ARG A 575 -1.83 29.42 16.54
N GLY A 576 -2.02 28.24 15.93
CA GLY A 576 -3.32 27.72 15.50
C GLY A 576 -3.42 26.22 15.74
N LYS A 577 -4.65 25.73 15.91
CA LYS A 577 -4.98 24.30 15.92
C LYS A 577 -5.94 23.99 14.77
N GLY A 578 -5.59 23.02 13.94
CA GLY A 578 -6.43 22.54 12.83
C GLY A 578 -6.90 21.11 13.06
N ILE A 579 -8.07 20.77 12.53
CA ILE A 579 -8.70 19.45 12.64
C ILE A 579 -8.76 18.78 11.26
N SER A 580 -8.50 17.48 11.19
CA SER A 580 -8.91 16.61 10.08
C SER A 580 -9.59 15.37 10.63
N LEU A 581 -10.84 15.13 10.21
CA LEU A 581 -11.60 13.90 10.45
C LEU A 581 -11.58 13.01 9.21
N GLN A 582 -11.33 11.72 9.41
CA GLN A 582 -11.22 10.71 8.37
C GLN A 582 -12.13 9.52 8.69
N VAL A 583 -12.79 8.99 7.66
CA VAL A 583 -13.31 7.62 7.62
C VAL A 583 -12.90 7.01 6.28
N ALA A 584 -11.86 6.17 6.30
CA ALA A 584 -11.34 5.50 5.10
C ALA A 584 -10.64 4.18 5.51
N PHE A 585 -10.43 3.27 4.56
CA PHE A 585 -9.80 1.95 4.80
C PHE A 585 -10.52 1.06 5.84
N GLY A 586 -11.76 1.37 6.23
CA GLY A 586 -12.47 0.72 7.34
C GLY A 586 -12.04 1.22 8.74
N SER A 587 -11.28 2.30 8.82
CA SER A 587 -10.82 2.93 10.06
C SER A 587 -11.35 4.37 10.17
N TYR A 588 -11.52 4.80 11.42
CA TYR A 588 -11.95 6.15 11.80
C TYR A 588 -10.75 6.83 12.45
N LEU A 589 -10.45 8.08 12.06
CA LEU A 589 -9.32 8.82 12.61
C LEU A 589 -9.64 10.31 12.72
N ALA A 590 -9.19 10.94 13.81
CA ALA A 590 -9.16 12.38 13.96
C ALA A 590 -7.74 12.85 14.30
N HIS A 591 -7.18 13.73 13.47
CA HIS A 591 -5.88 14.38 13.69
C HIS A 591 -6.14 15.84 14.03
N ILE A 592 -5.60 16.29 15.17
CA ILE A 592 -5.52 17.71 15.52
C ILE A 592 -4.05 18.11 15.57
N LEU A 593 -3.68 19.11 14.78
CA LEU A 593 -2.32 19.64 14.69
C LEU A 593 -2.27 21.04 15.31
N GLU A 594 -1.39 21.24 16.29
CA GLU A 594 -0.96 22.57 16.74
C GLU A 594 0.30 22.98 15.97
N ILE A 595 0.28 24.21 15.44
CA ILE A 595 1.43 24.86 14.80
C ILE A 595 1.71 26.22 15.44
N GLU A 596 2.85 26.80 15.07
CA GLU A 596 3.21 28.19 15.28
C GLU A 596 3.74 28.77 13.96
N ILE A 597 3.40 30.02 13.68
CA ILE A 597 4.02 30.82 12.61
C ILE A 597 5.12 31.65 13.25
N THR A 598 6.36 31.53 12.77
CA THR A 598 7.50 32.26 13.33
C THR A 598 7.52 33.73 12.87
N ASP A 599 8.41 34.54 13.45
CA ASP A 599 8.62 35.94 13.03
C ASP A 599 9.11 36.04 11.56
N GLU A 600 9.80 35.00 11.08
CA GLU A 600 10.20 34.80 9.68
C GLU A 600 9.07 34.30 8.76
N LYS A 601 7.86 34.12 9.31
CA LYS A 601 6.66 33.49 8.71
C LYS A 601 6.76 31.97 8.43
N GLU A 602 7.76 31.27 8.94
CA GLU A 602 7.87 29.82 8.74
C GLU A 602 6.82 29.05 9.56
N VAL A 603 6.39 27.89 9.06
CA VAL A 603 5.48 26.99 9.78
C VAL A 603 6.27 26.05 10.68
N ARG A 604 6.21 26.28 11.98
CA ARG A 604 6.75 25.39 12.99
C ARG A 604 5.68 24.40 13.47
N LEU A 605 5.89 23.12 13.18
CA LEU A 605 5.02 22.03 13.67
C LEU A 605 5.26 21.82 15.17
N VAL A 606 4.23 21.96 16.01
CA VAL A 606 4.38 21.88 17.48
C VAL A 606 3.95 20.52 18.02
N ARG A 607 2.69 20.12 17.77
CA ARG A 607 2.09 18.92 18.40
C ARG A 607 1.02 18.29 17.51
N SER A 608 1.13 16.99 17.26
CA SER A 608 0.11 16.18 16.58
C SER A 608 -0.60 15.29 17.58
N VAL A 609 -1.90 15.49 17.78
CA VAL A 609 -2.75 14.61 18.58
C VAL A 609 -3.64 13.80 17.64
N ILE A 610 -3.57 12.48 17.73
CA ILE A 610 -4.24 11.55 16.82
C ILE A 610 -5.11 10.62 17.65
N ALA A 611 -6.41 10.56 17.37
CA ALA A 611 -7.31 9.51 17.87
C ALA A 611 -7.70 8.57 16.73
N VAL A 612 -7.66 7.26 16.96
CA VAL A 612 -7.94 6.24 15.94
C VAL A 612 -8.80 5.09 16.48
N ASP A 613 -9.79 4.68 15.69
CA ASP A 613 -10.57 3.45 15.86
C ASP A 613 -10.43 2.63 14.57
N CYS A 614 -9.66 1.55 14.64
CA CYS A 614 -9.48 0.57 13.56
C CYS A 614 -10.07 -0.80 13.94
N GLY A 615 -11.13 -0.85 14.75
CA GLY A 615 -11.71 -2.11 15.24
C GLY A 615 -10.78 -2.83 16.21
N VAL A 616 -10.82 -4.17 16.20
CA VAL A 616 -9.90 -5.02 16.99
C VAL A 616 -8.46 -4.78 16.55
N VAL A 617 -7.68 -4.15 17.42
CA VAL A 617 -6.26 -3.86 17.21
C VAL A 617 -5.44 -5.15 17.32
N ILE A 618 -4.78 -5.56 16.23
CA ILE A 618 -3.95 -6.77 16.22
C ILE A 618 -2.64 -6.57 17.00
N ASN A 619 -1.94 -5.47 16.74
CA ASN A 619 -0.74 -5.06 17.47
C ASN A 619 -0.79 -3.54 17.75
N PRO A 620 -0.98 -3.10 19.00
CA PRO A 620 -1.09 -1.67 19.33
C PRO A 620 0.18 -0.88 19.05
N ASP A 621 1.35 -1.52 19.06
CA ASP A 621 2.64 -0.86 18.81
C ASP A 621 2.77 -0.49 17.33
N THR A 622 2.44 -1.44 16.45
CA THR A 622 2.37 -1.21 14.99
C THR A 622 1.38 -0.11 14.63
N VAL A 623 0.23 -0.03 15.30
CA VAL A 623 -0.74 1.06 15.06
C VAL A 623 -0.16 2.42 15.45
N VAL A 624 0.53 2.56 16.59
CA VAL A 624 1.22 3.80 16.96
C VAL A 624 2.25 4.19 15.89
N ALA A 625 3.16 3.27 15.55
CA ALA A 625 4.23 3.53 14.59
C ALA A 625 3.72 3.87 13.17
N GLN A 626 2.57 3.34 12.74
CA GLN A 626 1.95 3.69 11.46
C GLN A 626 1.24 5.05 11.50
N MET A 627 0.74 5.50 12.65
CA MET A 627 0.22 6.87 12.81
C MET A 627 1.36 7.89 12.82
N GLU A 628 2.41 7.63 13.61
CA GLU A 628 3.60 8.49 13.71
C GLU A 628 4.31 8.63 12.34
N GLY A 629 4.72 7.51 11.75
CA GLY A 629 5.36 7.48 10.43
C GLY A 629 4.42 7.80 9.27
N GLY A 630 3.09 7.81 9.49
CA GLY A 630 2.10 8.33 8.54
C GLY A 630 2.07 9.85 8.56
N VAL A 631 1.89 10.45 9.73
CA VAL A 631 1.77 11.91 9.88
C VAL A 631 3.06 12.62 9.50
N ILE A 632 4.26 12.09 9.79
CA ILE A 632 5.51 12.69 9.30
C ILE A 632 5.62 12.67 7.77
N PHE A 633 5.16 11.60 7.12
CA PHE A 633 5.17 11.46 5.66
C PHE A 633 4.15 12.40 5.00
N GLY A 634 2.93 12.47 5.55
CA GLY A 634 1.87 13.37 5.07
C GLY A 634 2.17 14.85 5.32
N LEU A 635 2.74 15.22 6.47
CA LEU A 635 3.16 16.60 6.74
C LEU A 635 4.37 17.01 5.89
N SER A 636 5.32 16.11 5.62
CA SER A 636 6.42 16.39 4.67
C SER A 636 5.87 16.75 3.29
N SER A 637 4.91 15.95 2.80
CA SER A 637 4.28 16.19 1.51
C SER A 637 3.47 17.49 1.49
N ALA A 638 2.59 17.68 2.47
CA ALA A 638 1.75 18.87 2.56
C ALA A 638 2.56 20.16 2.75
N MET A 639 3.77 20.10 3.33
CA MET A 639 4.65 21.28 3.47
C MET A 639 5.52 21.56 2.26
N PHE A 640 6.10 20.54 1.60
CA PHE A 640 7.24 20.74 0.70
C PHE A 640 7.24 19.94 -0.61
N ASN A 641 6.36 18.94 -0.80
CA ASN A 641 6.49 18.06 -1.97
C ASN A 641 5.58 18.45 -3.14
N GLN A 642 6.22 18.61 -4.29
CA GLN A 642 5.62 18.66 -5.61
C GLN A 642 6.63 18.10 -6.62
N VAL A 643 6.11 17.53 -7.70
CA VAL A 643 6.86 17.23 -8.92
C VAL A 643 6.35 18.15 -10.02
N THR A 644 7.26 18.90 -10.63
CA THR A 644 7.00 19.87 -11.69
C THR A 644 7.76 19.48 -12.95
N PHE A 645 7.38 20.11 -14.07
CA PHE A 645 7.89 19.77 -15.40
C PHE A 645 8.26 21.04 -16.17
N THR A 646 9.44 21.00 -16.81
CA THR A 646 9.97 22.00 -17.75
C THR A 646 10.37 21.28 -19.05
N ASP A 647 9.87 21.74 -20.20
CA ASP A 647 10.15 21.16 -21.53
C ASP A 647 9.98 19.62 -21.61
N GLY A 648 8.97 19.10 -20.89
CA GLY A 648 8.66 17.68 -20.78
C GLY A 648 9.51 16.88 -19.77
N ALA A 649 10.58 17.47 -19.24
CA ALA A 649 11.46 16.86 -18.26
C ALA A 649 11.08 17.23 -16.82
N VAL A 650 11.48 16.38 -15.86
CA VAL A 650 11.14 16.53 -14.44
C VAL A 650 12.18 17.39 -13.71
N ASP A 651 11.71 18.40 -12.95
CA ASP A 651 12.61 19.37 -12.30
C ASP A 651 13.26 18.82 -11.00
N GLN A 652 12.56 17.98 -10.24
CA GLN A 652 13.04 17.43 -8.96
C GLN A 652 13.75 16.09 -9.15
N THR A 653 14.97 15.98 -8.64
CA THR A 653 15.88 14.85 -8.95
C THR A 653 16.43 14.12 -7.72
N ASN A 654 16.54 14.77 -6.56
CA ASN A 654 17.04 14.17 -5.32
C ASN A 654 16.47 14.90 -4.08
N PHE A 655 16.77 14.45 -2.86
CA PHE A 655 16.21 14.98 -1.59
C PHE A 655 16.67 16.41 -1.19
N ASP A 656 17.47 17.05 -2.05
CA ASP A 656 17.81 18.48 -2.00
C ASP A 656 16.75 19.33 -2.73
N THR A 657 16.22 18.82 -3.83
CA THR A 657 15.17 19.42 -4.68
C THR A 657 13.77 18.92 -4.32
N TYR A 658 13.64 17.70 -3.80
CA TYR A 658 12.40 17.11 -3.27
C TYR A 658 12.51 16.95 -1.74
N ARG A 659 12.37 18.08 -1.03
CA ARG A 659 12.62 18.17 0.42
C ARG A 659 11.64 17.32 1.26
N VAL A 660 12.14 16.67 2.31
CA VAL A 660 11.33 16.04 3.38
C VAL A 660 11.61 16.71 4.73
N LEU A 661 10.70 16.57 5.70
CA LEU A 661 10.91 17.07 7.07
C LEU A 661 12.19 16.49 7.69
N ARG A 662 12.95 17.31 8.41
CA ARG A 662 14.09 16.89 9.22
C ARG A 662 13.66 16.63 10.67
N ILE A 663 14.49 15.92 11.44
CA ILE A 663 14.15 15.46 12.80
C ILE A 663 13.86 16.62 13.78
N ASN A 664 14.48 17.78 13.57
CA ASN A 664 14.25 19.01 14.34
C ASN A 664 12.96 19.75 13.97
N GLU A 665 12.23 19.28 12.94
CA GLU A 665 10.98 19.87 12.43
C GLU A 665 9.76 19.00 12.75
N ALA A 666 9.99 17.80 13.28
CA ALA A 666 8.92 16.87 13.64
C ALA A 666 8.14 17.39 14.86
N PRO A 667 6.78 17.47 14.79
CA PRO A 667 5.98 17.80 15.96
C PRO A 667 6.05 16.69 17.00
N LYS A 668 5.74 17.02 18.26
CA LYS A 668 5.47 15.99 19.27
C LYS A 668 4.20 15.23 18.88
N ILE A 669 4.31 13.94 18.54
CA ILE A 669 3.15 13.10 18.17
C ILE A 669 2.62 12.36 19.40
N GLU A 670 1.30 12.29 19.54
CA GLU A 670 0.59 11.54 20.58
C GLU A 670 -0.56 10.75 19.95
N VAL A 671 -0.57 9.43 20.11
CA VAL A 671 -1.52 8.51 19.45
C VAL A 671 -2.41 7.81 20.49
N TYR A 672 -3.73 7.96 20.33
CA TYR A 672 -4.76 7.41 21.21
C TYR A 672 -5.65 6.43 20.46
N GLN A 673 -5.63 5.17 20.88
CA GLN A 673 -6.42 4.10 20.27
C GLN A 673 -7.73 3.89 21.05
N ILE A 674 -8.86 3.94 20.35
CA ILE A 674 -10.15 3.52 20.89
C ILE A 674 -10.19 2.00 20.96
N LYS A 675 -10.65 1.46 22.09
CA LYS A 675 -10.95 0.02 22.21
C LYS A 675 -12.26 -0.27 21.51
N SER A 676 -12.22 -1.05 20.43
CA SER A 676 -13.35 -1.39 19.60
C SER A 676 -13.43 -2.90 19.37
N GLY A 677 -14.65 -3.44 19.35
CA GLY A 677 -14.93 -4.86 19.05
C GLY A 677 -15.20 -5.13 17.57
N GLU A 678 -15.22 -4.08 16.75
CA GLU A 678 -15.49 -4.14 15.31
C GLU A 678 -14.38 -4.87 14.54
N ALA A 679 -14.70 -5.34 13.33
CA ALA A 679 -13.71 -5.99 12.47
C ALA A 679 -12.49 -5.06 12.20
N PRO A 680 -11.25 -5.58 12.16
CA PRO A 680 -10.06 -4.76 11.97
C PRO A 680 -10.08 -3.92 10.69
N GLY A 681 -9.82 -2.62 10.84
CA GLY A 681 -9.64 -1.67 9.75
C GLY A 681 -8.18 -1.59 9.27
N GLY A 682 -7.99 -0.89 8.15
CA GLY A 682 -6.67 -0.59 7.60
C GLY A 682 -6.03 0.65 8.24
N VAL A 683 -4.71 0.61 8.49
CA VAL A 683 -3.98 1.71 9.20
C VAL A 683 -2.72 2.20 8.48
N GLY A 684 -2.27 1.55 7.41
CA GLY A 684 -0.99 1.88 6.77
C GLY A 684 -0.96 3.26 6.11
N GLU A 685 -2.12 3.72 5.65
CA GLU A 685 -2.30 4.93 4.86
C GLU A 685 -2.95 6.08 5.67
N ALA A 686 -3.70 5.76 6.73
CA ALA A 686 -4.55 6.71 7.46
C ALA A 686 -3.79 7.89 8.09
N GLY A 687 -2.66 7.64 8.76
CA GLY A 687 -1.85 8.72 9.33
C GLY A 687 -1.30 9.69 8.26
N THR A 688 -1.16 9.25 7.01
CA THR A 688 -0.74 10.13 5.91
C THR A 688 -1.89 11.00 5.44
N ALA A 689 -3.07 10.41 5.23
CA ALA A 689 -4.18 11.04 4.53
C ALA A 689 -4.80 12.23 5.31
N ALA A 690 -4.88 12.15 6.64
CA ALA A 690 -5.42 13.24 7.47
C ALA A 690 -4.46 14.44 7.67
N ALA A 691 -3.17 14.29 7.34
CA ALA A 691 -2.14 15.27 7.70
C ALA A 691 -2.34 16.64 7.01
N ALA A 692 -2.69 16.63 5.72
CA ALA A 692 -2.80 17.85 4.91
C ALA A 692 -3.98 18.74 5.33
N GLY A 693 -5.15 18.15 5.62
CA GLY A 693 -6.32 18.88 6.12
C GLY A 693 -6.07 19.50 7.49
N ALA A 694 -5.42 18.76 8.41
CA ALA A 694 -5.09 19.27 9.74
C ALA A 694 -4.09 20.44 9.66
N LEU A 695 -3.11 20.36 8.76
CA LEU A 695 -2.13 21.43 8.52
C LEU A 695 -2.77 22.67 7.88
N GLY A 696 -3.58 22.52 6.82
CA GLY A 696 -4.28 23.63 6.17
C GLY A 696 -5.20 24.40 7.14
N ASN A 697 -5.92 23.66 8.00
CA ASN A 697 -6.75 24.24 9.05
C ASN A 697 -5.93 24.92 10.16
N ALA A 698 -4.77 24.37 10.54
CA ALA A 698 -3.91 24.98 11.55
C ALA A 698 -3.27 26.30 11.06
N ILE A 699 -2.85 26.35 9.78
CA ILE A 699 -2.36 27.56 9.12
C ILE A 699 -3.47 28.62 9.06
N PHE A 700 -4.69 28.22 8.68
CA PHE A 700 -5.83 29.14 8.67
C PHE A 700 -6.13 29.69 10.08
N ALA A 701 -6.16 28.83 11.10
CA ALA A 701 -6.40 29.24 12.49
C ALA A 701 -5.33 30.19 13.04
N ALA A 702 -4.07 30.07 12.59
CA ALA A 702 -2.97 30.93 13.01
C ALA A 702 -2.89 32.28 12.26
N THR A 703 -3.36 32.33 11.00
CA THR A 703 -3.09 33.46 10.07
C THR A 703 -4.32 34.15 9.49
N GLY A 704 -5.49 33.49 9.48
CA GLY A 704 -6.64 33.88 8.67
C GLY A 704 -6.47 33.68 7.16
N LYS A 705 -5.32 33.19 6.67
CA LYS A 705 -5.05 32.96 5.24
C LYS A 705 -5.43 31.52 4.86
N ARG A 706 -6.50 31.36 4.07
CA ARG A 706 -6.90 30.05 3.53
C ARG A 706 -6.07 29.72 2.29
N ILE A 707 -5.23 28.71 2.38
CA ILE A 707 -4.43 28.18 1.26
C ILE A 707 -5.14 26.92 0.74
N ARG A 708 -5.30 26.81 -0.58
CA ARG A 708 -6.05 25.71 -1.24
C ARG A 708 -5.22 24.97 -2.29
N SER A 709 -3.89 25.12 -2.24
CA SER A 709 -2.96 24.41 -3.11
C SER A 709 -1.80 23.92 -2.27
N LEU A 710 -1.47 22.64 -2.38
CA LEU A 710 -0.24 22.09 -1.82
C LEU A 710 0.92 22.35 -2.82
N PRO A 711 2.17 22.53 -2.38
CA PRO A 711 2.64 22.54 -0.98
C PRO A 711 2.31 23.84 -0.22
N LEU A 712 2.11 23.73 1.09
CA LEU A 712 1.59 24.82 1.95
C LEU A 712 2.66 25.79 2.46
N ALA A 713 3.94 25.40 2.54
CA ALA A 713 4.98 26.28 3.08
C ALA A 713 5.34 27.41 2.10
N GLU A 714 5.47 27.10 0.81
CA GLU A 714 5.76 28.09 -0.25
C GLU A 714 4.69 29.20 -0.30
N ALA A 715 3.43 28.83 -0.07
CA ALA A 715 2.29 29.73 -0.09
C ALA A 715 2.18 30.68 1.13
N LEU A 716 3.18 30.73 2.02
CA LEU A 716 3.25 31.66 3.17
C LEU A 716 4.32 32.76 3.06
N ALA A 717 5.23 32.67 2.09
CA ALA A 717 6.24 33.71 1.80
C ALA A 717 5.61 35.10 1.53
#